data_AF-A0A9R1RGC7-F1
#
_entry.id   AF-A0A9R1RGC7-F1
#
_cell.length_a   1.000
_cell.length_b   1.000
_cell.length_c   1.000
_cell.angle_alpha   90.00
_cell.angle_beta   90.00
_cell.angle_gamma   90.00
#
_symmetry.space_group_name_H-M   'P 1'
#
loop_
_entity.id
_entity.type
_entity.pdbx_description
1 polymer ?
#
loop_
_entity_poly.entity_id
_entity_poly.type
_entity_poly.pdbx_seq_one_letter_code
_entity_poly.pdbx_strand_id
1 'polypeptide(L)'
;MDLATGAMGALLPKLLELLKDEYKLQKKVREGVESLSRELRSMHAALRKVGEVPRDQLDEQVKIWAGEVRELSFDMEDIVDKFLVRVDDGSKPAGNPKKLKRLTKKMAGWLTKGKTHHEIADAIKSINKQVKEIAERRARYNVDNIGDSLPTMSSIDPRLGALYTEVTELVGIAGKRDQEVMKLLSEGDGMPKKKLKIVSVVGFGGLGKTTLVKAVYDKIECSYDCKAFVPVGRKAEAKQVFTSILLHLGMNGNQLIMLDEKLLIDKLREFLKNKRYLIVIDDIWDEELWIVIKCAFSSSNNFGSRLITTTRIVSVSESCCSSTNDSIYTMEPLSDDDSERLFYKRIFSQESGCPPEFKEVSGAILKKCGGVPLAIITIASLLASGQQVKPKNEWHVLLESIGRGLTKNRSAKEMIRILSFSYYDLPSHLKTCLLYLGMFPEDSEIMKHQLIWMWIAESFVQCGKENTSLFEVGETYFNELLNKSLIQPVYDRFGSVHACRVHDSVLDLICSLSSEENFVTIVNGTNDTISTEGNVRRLSLQNARKEEGQARPIRFESTGHVRSVVTFAPAIDLMPPFSSFVVLRVLDLDLHGYGGTKEAHLNLQELRRLLHLRYLRLSGCGITELPEEIGKLKFLKVLILPGCTRLPSTVTKLTRLMCLRSNGGRFQLPDSIGKLRLMEVLNKIKVGSVSIVQELGDMHTLRELNIQFESLELVQAFLWSSTSESAKDPACRNQCQV
;
A
#
# COMPACT_ATOMS: atom_id res chain seq x y z
N MET A 1 -11.47 9.94 5.15
CA MET A 1 -10.51 10.81 4.45
C MET A 1 -10.56 10.47 2.98
N ASP A 2 -10.42 11.48 2.13
CA ASP A 2 -10.65 11.39 0.69
C ASP A 2 -9.79 12.43 -0.03
N LEU A 3 -9.26 12.12 -1.20
CA LEU A 3 -8.32 12.99 -1.90
C LEU A 3 -8.92 14.36 -2.23
N ALA A 4 -10.15 14.40 -2.74
CA ALA A 4 -10.79 15.64 -3.15
C ALA A 4 -11.31 16.43 -1.94
N THR A 5 -11.82 15.72 -0.92
CA THR A 5 -12.51 16.34 0.22
C THR A 5 -11.68 16.38 1.51
N GLY A 6 -10.42 15.95 1.46
CA GLY A 6 -9.50 15.93 2.59
C GLY A 6 -10.02 15.12 3.78
N ALA A 7 -10.05 15.74 4.96
CA ALA A 7 -10.57 15.15 6.19
C ALA A 7 -12.05 15.42 6.45
N MET A 8 -12.76 16.16 5.59
CA MET A 8 -14.12 16.63 5.87
C MET A 8 -15.11 15.51 6.22
N GLY A 9 -15.09 14.41 5.47
CA GLY A 9 -15.97 13.26 5.73
C GLY A 9 -15.75 12.62 7.10
N ALA A 10 -14.51 12.62 7.61
CA ALA A 10 -14.19 12.09 8.93
C ALA A 10 -14.36 13.14 10.05
N LEU A 11 -14.19 14.42 9.71
CA LEU A 11 -14.27 15.53 10.63
C LEU A 11 -15.71 15.86 11.03
N LEU A 12 -16.65 15.85 10.09
CA LEU A 12 -18.06 16.20 10.34
C LEU A 12 -18.70 15.34 11.45
N PRO A 13 -18.58 14.00 11.46
CA PRO A 13 -19.07 13.18 12.57
C PRO A 13 -18.42 13.52 13.91
N LYS A 14 -17.11 13.80 13.93
CA LYS A 14 -16.40 14.17 15.16
C LYS A 14 -16.89 15.50 15.72
N LEU A 15 -17.13 16.49 14.86
CA LEU A 15 -17.69 17.79 15.28
C LEU A 15 -19.09 17.62 15.86
N LEU A 16 -19.93 16.77 15.26
CA LEU A 16 -21.24 16.43 15.81
C LEU A 16 -21.14 15.71 17.16
N GLU A 17 -20.13 14.85 17.33
CA GLU A 17 -19.87 14.19 18.60
C GLU A 17 -19.50 15.21 19.70
N LEU A 18 -18.66 16.21 19.38
CA LEU A 18 -18.30 17.28 20.30
C LEU A 18 -19.51 18.13 20.75
N LEU A 19 -20.58 18.19 19.97
CA LEU A 19 -21.80 18.91 20.29
C LEU A 19 -22.71 18.16 21.28
N LYS A 20 -22.41 16.90 21.61
CA LYS A 20 -23.15 16.15 22.64
C LYS A 20 -22.93 16.80 24.01
N ASP A 21 -23.99 16.84 24.81
CA ASP A 21 -23.98 17.50 26.13
C ASP A 21 -22.97 16.87 27.12
N GLU A 22 -22.53 15.63 26.85
CA GLU A 22 -21.48 14.93 27.60
C GLU A 22 -20.14 15.69 27.62
N TYR A 23 -19.83 16.45 26.57
CA TYR A 23 -18.59 17.23 26.46
C TYR A 23 -18.66 18.62 27.09
N LYS A 24 -19.85 19.06 27.56
CA LYS A 24 -20.09 20.32 28.30
C LYS A 24 -19.36 21.54 27.72
N LEU A 25 -19.41 21.73 26.40
CA LEU A 25 -18.80 22.88 25.74
C LEU A 25 -19.43 24.19 26.23
N GLN A 26 -18.60 25.24 26.38
CA GLN A 26 -19.10 26.59 26.63
C GLN A 26 -20.00 27.04 25.46
N LYS A 27 -21.05 27.81 25.75
CA LYS A 27 -22.06 28.23 24.76
C LYS A 27 -21.44 28.81 23.47
N LYS A 28 -20.48 29.73 23.59
CA LYS A 28 -19.77 30.33 22.45
C LYS A 28 -18.97 29.33 21.62
N VAL A 29 -18.39 28.31 22.25
CA VAL A 29 -17.63 27.25 21.56
C VAL A 29 -18.58 26.33 20.81
N ARG A 30 -19.72 25.98 21.43
CA ARG A 30 -20.78 25.19 20.79
C ARG A 30 -21.31 25.89 19.54
N GLU A 31 -21.65 27.18 19.64
CA GLU A 31 -22.08 28.00 18.49
C GLU A 31 -21.00 28.06 17.38
N GLY A 32 -19.73 28.17 17.75
CA GLY A 32 -18.60 28.13 16.82
C GLY A 32 -18.45 26.79 16.09
N VAL A 33 -18.61 25.66 16.80
CA VAL A 33 -18.60 24.30 16.22
C VAL A 33 -19.79 24.08 15.30
N GLU A 34 -20.99 24.55 15.66
CA GLU A 34 -22.20 24.46 14.85
C GLU A 34 -22.07 25.28 13.55
N SER A 35 -21.55 26.51 13.64
CA SER A 35 -21.29 27.36 12.47
C SER A 35 -20.30 26.69 11.52
N LEU A 36 -19.17 26.21 12.05
CA LEU A 36 -18.13 25.57 11.25
C LEU A 36 -18.62 24.25 10.63
N SER A 37 -19.44 23.47 11.35
CA SER A 37 -20.03 22.23 10.81
C SER A 37 -20.92 22.51 9.60
N ARG A 38 -21.64 23.64 9.57
CA ARG A 38 -22.43 24.05 8.40
C ARG A 38 -21.55 24.45 7.23
N GLU A 39 -20.53 25.27 7.47
CA GLU A 39 -19.58 25.68 6.43
C GLU A 39 -18.83 24.48 5.82
N LEU A 40 -18.32 23.58 6.66
CA LEU A 40 -17.63 22.37 6.20
C LEU A 40 -18.53 21.44 5.39
N ARG A 41 -19.83 21.35 5.70
CA ARG A 41 -20.78 20.60 4.86
C ARG A 41 -20.90 21.22 3.47
N SER A 42 -21.02 22.54 3.38
CA SER A 42 -21.10 23.27 2.12
C SER A 42 -19.81 23.10 1.30
N MET A 43 -18.65 23.26 1.94
CA MET A 43 -17.34 23.04 1.31
C MET A 43 -17.15 21.59 0.86
N HIS A 44 -17.57 20.62 1.67
CA HIS A 44 -17.51 19.20 1.33
C HIS A 44 -18.32 18.90 0.07
N ALA A 45 -19.54 19.45 -0.05
CA ALA A 45 -20.37 19.31 -1.23
C ALA A 45 -19.75 19.96 -2.47
N ALA A 46 -19.12 21.14 -2.32
CA ALA A 46 -18.43 21.81 -3.42
C ALA A 46 -17.18 21.04 -3.89
N LEU A 47 -16.35 20.56 -2.95
CA LEU A 47 -15.15 19.77 -3.26
C LEU A 47 -15.46 18.43 -3.90
N ARG A 48 -16.59 17.79 -3.55
CA ARG A 48 -17.06 16.59 -4.25
C ARG A 48 -17.26 16.83 -5.74
N LYS A 49 -17.92 17.92 -6.11
CA LYS A 49 -18.12 18.29 -7.52
C LYS A 49 -16.79 18.56 -8.23
N VAL A 50 -15.84 19.20 -7.55
CA VAL A 50 -14.49 19.41 -8.10
C VAL A 50 -13.76 18.07 -8.31
N GLY A 51 -13.88 17.13 -7.36
CA GLY A 51 -13.27 15.81 -7.45
C GLY A 51 -13.83 14.86 -8.52
N GLU A 52 -14.99 15.19 -9.08
CA GLU A 52 -15.60 14.48 -10.22
C GLU A 52 -14.99 14.90 -11.57
N VAL A 53 -14.35 16.08 -11.63
CA VAL A 53 -13.71 16.60 -12.85
C VAL A 53 -12.24 16.17 -12.89
N PRO A 54 -11.75 15.62 -14.01
CA PRO A 54 -10.33 15.37 -14.20
C PRO A 54 -9.49 16.62 -13.96
N ARG A 55 -8.40 16.48 -13.20
CA ARG A 55 -7.65 17.64 -12.71
C ARG A 55 -7.01 18.46 -13.85
N ASP A 56 -6.62 17.80 -14.95
CA ASP A 56 -6.10 18.45 -16.15
C ASP A 56 -7.11 19.38 -16.84
N GLN A 57 -8.40 19.19 -16.57
CA GLN A 57 -9.49 20.02 -17.09
C GLN A 57 -9.92 21.11 -16.11
N LEU A 58 -9.41 21.10 -14.88
CA LEU A 58 -9.70 22.13 -13.89
C LEU A 58 -8.89 23.38 -14.15
N ASP A 59 -9.55 24.52 -13.98
CA ASP A 59 -8.87 25.81 -13.92
C ASP A 59 -7.90 25.88 -12.74
N GLU A 60 -6.79 26.60 -12.93
CA GLU A 60 -5.72 26.68 -11.95
C GLU A 60 -6.19 27.31 -10.62
N GLN A 61 -7.11 28.26 -10.67
CA GLN A 61 -7.68 28.86 -9.46
C GLN A 61 -8.53 27.85 -8.67
N VAL A 62 -9.24 26.96 -9.36
CA VAL A 62 -10.03 25.90 -8.73
C VAL A 62 -9.11 24.90 -8.03
N LYS A 63 -7.98 24.55 -8.65
CA LYS A 63 -6.97 23.67 -8.04
C LYS A 63 -6.38 24.27 -6.77
N ILE A 64 -5.97 25.54 -6.81
CA ILE A 64 -5.41 26.24 -5.65
C ILE A 64 -6.43 26.29 -4.52
N TRP A 65 -7.67 26.73 -4.80
CA TRP A 65 -8.73 26.77 -3.81
C TRP A 65 -9.03 25.40 -3.20
N ALA A 66 -9.12 24.36 -4.02
CA ALA A 66 -9.38 23.00 -3.54
C ALA A 66 -8.23 22.49 -2.65
N GLY A 67 -6.97 22.82 -2.98
CA GLY A 67 -5.79 22.55 -2.16
C GLY A 67 -5.85 23.23 -0.80
N GLU A 68 -6.14 24.54 -0.74
CA GLU A 68 -6.22 25.30 0.51
C GLU A 68 -7.31 24.76 1.45
N VAL A 69 -8.50 24.51 0.90
CA VAL A 69 -9.64 23.99 1.68
C VAL A 69 -9.36 22.59 2.21
N ARG A 70 -8.67 21.76 1.43
CA ARG A 70 -8.23 20.42 1.85
C ARG A 70 -7.22 20.47 2.99
N GLU A 71 -6.18 21.31 2.91
CA GLU A 71 -5.22 21.48 4.00
C GLU A 71 -5.88 22.00 5.27
N LEU A 72 -6.79 22.97 5.15
CA LEU A 72 -7.56 23.48 6.29
C LEU A 72 -8.39 22.38 6.95
N SER A 73 -8.96 21.46 6.16
CA SER A 73 -9.70 20.32 6.70
C SER A 73 -8.80 19.39 7.52
N PHE A 74 -7.54 19.22 7.10
CA PHE A 74 -6.56 18.41 7.82
C PHE A 74 -6.16 19.09 9.14
N ASP A 75 -5.82 20.37 9.12
CA ASP A 75 -5.46 21.13 10.32
C ASP A 75 -6.58 21.09 11.37
N MET A 76 -7.82 21.24 10.92
CA MET A 76 -8.99 21.16 11.79
C MET A 76 -9.16 19.76 12.40
N GLU A 77 -9.00 18.70 11.60
CA GLU A 77 -9.07 17.33 12.12
C GLU A 77 -7.98 17.06 13.16
N ASP A 78 -6.77 17.57 12.94
CA ASP A 78 -5.66 17.41 13.88
C ASP A 78 -5.91 18.16 15.21
N ILE A 79 -6.51 19.34 15.16
CA ILE A 79 -6.95 20.08 16.35
C ILE A 79 -8.04 19.33 17.12
N VAL A 80 -9.05 18.82 16.41
CA VAL A 80 -10.15 18.04 17.02
C VAL A 80 -9.61 16.76 17.64
N ASP A 81 -8.75 16.02 16.94
CA ASP A 81 -8.15 14.81 17.49
C ASP A 81 -7.30 15.16 18.73
N LYS A 82 -6.60 16.29 18.75
CA LYS A 82 -5.77 16.71 19.90
C LYS A 82 -6.63 17.03 21.11
N PHE A 83 -7.86 17.51 20.90
CA PHE A 83 -8.84 17.64 21.96
C PHE A 83 -9.29 16.28 22.49
N LEU A 84 -9.70 15.39 21.59
CA LEU A 84 -10.24 14.08 21.95
C LEU A 84 -9.22 13.27 22.76
N VAL A 85 -7.94 13.33 22.42
CA VAL A 85 -6.85 12.73 23.20
C VAL A 85 -6.79 13.25 24.64
N ARG A 86 -7.10 14.54 24.86
CA ARG A 86 -7.05 15.17 26.19
C ARG A 86 -8.31 14.90 27.03
N VAL A 87 -9.44 14.57 26.39
CA VAL A 87 -10.73 14.35 27.05
C VAL A 87 -11.01 12.87 27.31
N ASP A 88 -10.54 11.97 26.45
CA ASP A 88 -10.77 10.54 26.59
C ASP A 88 -9.90 9.90 27.70
N ASP A 89 -10.40 9.95 28.95
CA ASP A 89 -9.79 9.23 30.07
C ASP A 89 -10.31 7.79 30.28
N GLY A 90 -10.94 7.18 29.26
CA GLY A 90 -11.19 5.73 29.23
C GLY A 90 -12.02 5.14 30.39
N SER A 91 -12.85 5.94 31.07
CA SER A 91 -13.69 5.45 32.18
C SER A 91 -15.17 5.37 31.80
N LYS A 92 -15.57 4.26 31.15
CA LYS A 92 -16.98 3.84 31.19
C LYS A 92 -17.27 3.13 32.53
N PRO A 93 -18.38 3.42 33.22
CA PRO A 93 -18.62 2.92 34.58
C PRO A 93 -19.22 1.51 34.57
N ALA A 94 -18.59 0.58 35.30
CA ALA A 94 -19.31 -0.54 35.89
C ALA A 94 -20.18 -0.02 37.05
N GLY A 95 -21.45 -0.44 37.09
CA GLY A 95 -22.53 0.13 37.90
C GLY A 95 -22.28 0.18 39.40
N ASN A 96 -21.74 1.30 39.91
CA ASN A 96 -21.69 1.55 41.35
C ASN A 96 -21.87 3.06 41.68
N PRO A 97 -23.03 3.46 42.27
CA PRO A 97 -23.41 4.87 42.41
C PRO A 97 -22.54 5.69 43.37
N LYS A 98 -21.76 5.06 44.27
CA LYS A 98 -20.87 5.77 45.21
C LYS A 98 -19.53 6.19 44.61
N LYS A 99 -19.02 5.52 43.56
CA LYS A 99 -17.82 5.95 42.81
C LYS A 99 -18.11 7.11 41.85
N LEU A 100 -19.37 7.22 41.38
CA LEU A 100 -19.82 8.27 40.47
C LEU A 100 -19.71 9.67 41.09
N LYS A 101 -20.01 9.83 42.39
CA LYS A 101 -19.86 11.12 43.11
C LYS A 101 -18.41 11.60 43.27
N ARG A 102 -17.43 10.68 43.32
CA ARG A 102 -15.99 11.02 43.41
C ARG A 102 -15.39 11.30 42.03
N LEU A 103 -15.95 10.69 40.98
CA LEU A 103 -15.62 10.95 39.58
C LEU A 103 -16.24 12.25 39.06
N THR A 104 -17.46 12.61 39.44
CA THR A 104 -18.05 13.92 39.09
C THR A 104 -17.30 15.07 39.75
N LYS A 105 -16.75 14.88 40.95
CA LYS A 105 -15.85 15.85 41.63
C LYS A 105 -14.47 15.95 40.95
N LYS A 106 -13.92 14.85 40.43
CA LYS A 106 -12.67 14.84 39.64
C LYS A 106 -12.84 15.40 38.22
N MET A 107 -13.96 15.09 37.56
CA MET A 107 -14.34 15.70 36.28
C MET A 107 -14.60 17.19 36.44
N ALA A 108 -15.24 17.63 37.52
CA ALA A 108 -15.37 19.05 37.86
C ALA A 108 -14.00 19.74 38.05
N GLY A 109 -13.02 19.04 38.65
CA GLY A 109 -11.65 19.53 38.79
C GLY A 109 -10.81 19.55 37.50
N TRP A 110 -11.26 18.90 36.43
CA TRP A 110 -10.65 18.97 35.09
C TRP A 110 -11.40 19.96 34.18
N LEU A 111 -12.73 20.06 34.34
CA LEU A 111 -13.60 21.11 33.78
C LEU A 111 -13.15 22.53 34.17
N THR A 112 -12.37 22.68 35.26
CA THR A 112 -11.76 23.95 35.67
C THR A 112 -10.44 24.27 34.96
N LYS A 113 -9.87 23.39 34.12
CA LYS A 113 -8.77 23.77 33.20
C LYS A 113 -9.32 24.54 32.00
N GLY A 114 -9.88 25.73 32.27
CA GLY A 114 -10.41 26.66 31.27
C GLY A 114 -9.44 26.91 30.10
N LYS A 115 -8.12 26.81 30.34
CA LYS A 115 -7.06 26.96 29.34
C LYS A 115 -7.25 26.04 28.11
N THR A 116 -7.67 24.79 28.30
CA THR A 116 -7.84 23.83 27.17
C THR A 116 -9.09 24.10 26.32
N HIS A 117 -10.19 24.54 26.94
CA HIS A 117 -11.37 24.98 26.21
C HIS A 117 -11.13 26.30 25.46
N HIS A 118 -10.34 27.23 26.04
CA HIS A 118 -9.94 28.46 25.37
C HIS A 118 -9.00 28.17 24.19
N GLU A 119 -8.02 27.28 24.32
CA GLU A 119 -7.13 26.87 23.22
C GLU A 119 -7.90 26.34 22.00
N ILE A 120 -8.97 25.57 22.22
CA ILE A 120 -9.84 25.09 21.13
C ILE A 120 -10.78 26.16 20.62
N ALA A 121 -11.33 27.00 21.49
CA ALA A 121 -12.14 28.13 21.06
C ALA A 121 -11.34 29.06 20.14
N ASP A 122 -10.09 29.34 20.49
CA ASP A 122 -9.17 30.18 19.73
C ASP A 122 -8.77 29.49 18.41
N ALA A 123 -8.50 28.18 18.43
CA ALA A 123 -8.20 27.42 17.23
C ALA A 123 -9.40 27.34 16.26
N ILE A 124 -10.61 27.06 16.77
CA ILE A 124 -11.86 27.05 15.99
C ILE A 124 -12.13 28.45 15.42
N LYS A 125 -11.90 29.51 16.19
CA LYS A 125 -12.06 30.89 15.74
C LYS A 125 -11.05 31.23 14.63
N SER A 126 -9.80 30.80 14.78
CA SER A 126 -8.76 30.95 13.76
C SER A 126 -9.15 30.25 12.45
N ILE A 127 -9.65 29.02 12.53
CA ILE A 127 -10.08 28.25 11.35
C ILE A 127 -11.29 28.90 10.69
N ASN A 128 -12.29 29.34 11.46
CA ASN A 128 -13.43 30.08 10.91
C ASN A 128 -12.98 31.38 10.20
N LYS A 129 -11.93 32.03 10.69
CA LYS A 129 -11.35 33.21 10.03
C LYS A 129 -10.67 32.82 8.72
N GLN A 130 -9.84 31.77 8.71
CA GLN A 130 -9.19 31.27 7.49
C GLN A 130 -10.20 30.82 6.43
N VAL A 131 -11.27 30.12 6.84
CA VAL A 131 -12.40 29.75 5.97
C VAL A 131 -12.97 30.99 5.26
N LYS A 132 -13.23 32.07 6.00
CA LYS A 132 -13.76 33.33 5.45
C LYS A 132 -12.78 33.99 4.51
N GLU A 133 -11.50 34.08 4.88
CA GLU A 133 -10.46 34.67 4.05
C GLU A 133 -10.30 33.93 2.71
N ILE A 134 -10.35 32.59 2.71
CA ILE A 134 -10.33 31.77 1.49
C ILE A 134 -11.56 32.03 0.63
N ALA A 135 -12.76 32.08 1.25
CA ALA A 135 -14.00 32.37 0.54
C ALA A 135 -14.00 33.77 -0.10
N GLU A 136 -13.54 34.79 0.63
CA GLU A 136 -13.40 36.17 0.14
C GLU A 136 -12.34 36.29 -0.96
N ARG A 137 -11.20 35.58 -0.82
CA ARG A 137 -10.17 35.53 -1.86
C ARG A 137 -10.72 34.89 -3.14
N ARG A 138 -11.43 33.76 -3.02
CA ARG A 138 -12.09 33.15 -4.17
C ARG A 138 -13.07 34.13 -4.81
N ALA A 139 -13.95 34.77 -4.05
CA ALA A 139 -14.92 35.72 -4.58
C ALA A 139 -14.28 36.91 -5.31
N ARG A 140 -13.14 37.42 -4.82
CA ARG A 140 -12.43 38.56 -5.45
C ARG A 140 -11.81 38.24 -6.79
N TYR A 141 -11.36 37.00 -6.99
CA TYR A 141 -10.64 36.60 -8.18
C TYR A 141 -11.42 35.62 -9.06
N ASN A 142 -12.64 35.26 -8.68
CA ASN A 142 -13.52 34.39 -9.46
C ASN A 142 -13.84 35.08 -10.79
N VAL A 143 -13.34 34.52 -11.88
CA VAL A 143 -13.69 34.95 -13.23
C VAL A 143 -14.93 34.14 -13.62
N ASP A 144 -16.05 34.81 -13.91
CA ASP A 144 -17.32 34.14 -14.19
C ASP A 144 -17.24 33.16 -15.39
N ASN A 145 -17.58 31.89 -15.13
CA ASN A 145 -18.02 30.79 -16.00
C ASN A 145 -17.38 30.52 -17.38
N ILE A 146 -16.98 29.25 -17.58
CA ILE A 146 -17.24 28.51 -18.83
C ILE A 146 -18.10 27.29 -18.48
N GLY A 147 -19.24 27.17 -19.16
CA GLY A 147 -20.35 26.28 -18.82
C GLY A 147 -20.26 24.82 -19.30
N ASP A 148 -21.29 24.10 -18.85
CA ASP A 148 -21.93 22.88 -19.37
C ASP A 148 -21.07 21.71 -19.88
N SER A 149 -20.92 20.68 -19.06
CA SER A 149 -21.76 19.47 -19.10
C SER A 149 -21.15 18.38 -18.21
N LEU A 150 -21.89 17.91 -17.20
CA LEU A 150 -21.52 16.72 -16.41
C LEU A 150 -22.53 15.60 -16.73
N PRO A 151 -22.11 14.47 -17.31
CA PRO A 151 -22.94 13.28 -17.30
C PRO A 151 -23.03 12.76 -15.86
N THR A 152 -24.27 12.55 -15.42
CA THR A 152 -24.61 12.02 -14.11
C THR A 152 -24.34 10.52 -14.10
N MET A 153 -23.32 10.05 -13.36
CA MET A 153 -23.15 8.61 -13.10
C MET A 153 -23.97 8.23 -11.87
N SER A 154 -24.93 7.33 -12.07
CA SER A 154 -25.78 6.75 -11.05
C SER A 154 -24.98 5.84 -10.12
N SER A 155 -25.31 5.90 -8.82
CA SER A 155 -24.80 5.02 -7.77
C SER A 155 -25.81 3.92 -7.47
N ILE A 156 -25.51 2.67 -7.82
CA ILE A 156 -26.10 1.48 -7.21
C ILE A 156 -25.02 0.38 -7.11
N ASP A 157 -24.77 -0.06 -5.88
CA ASP A 157 -24.07 -1.29 -5.51
C ASP A 157 -25.05 -2.47 -5.63
N PRO A 158 -24.69 -3.54 -6.37
CA PRO A 158 -24.96 -4.89 -5.88
C PRO A 158 -23.74 -5.80 -6.04
N ARG A 159 -23.09 -6.05 -4.91
CA ARG A 159 -22.05 -7.05 -4.64
C ARG A 159 -22.29 -8.43 -5.26
N LEU A 160 -21.14 -9.12 -5.33
CA LEU A 160 -20.95 -10.57 -5.14
C LEU A 160 -21.31 -11.45 -6.35
N GLY A 161 -20.39 -11.45 -7.33
CA GLY A 161 -20.35 -12.44 -8.40
C GLY A 161 -19.12 -12.34 -9.29
N ALA A 162 -17.91 -12.16 -8.73
CA ALA A 162 -16.66 -12.20 -9.49
C ALA A 162 -15.43 -12.43 -8.60
N LEU A 163 -15.53 -13.32 -7.59
CA LEU A 163 -14.40 -13.59 -6.70
C LEU A 163 -13.29 -14.43 -7.36
N TYR A 164 -13.52 -15.01 -8.53
CA TYR A 164 -12.55 -15.83 -9.23
C TYR A 164 -12.77 -15.73 -10.74
N THR A 165 -12.27 -14.67 -11.37
CA THR A 165 -11.98 -14.71 -12.81
C THR A 165 -10.48 -14.62 -12.97
N GLU A 166 -9.90 -15.79 -13.17
CA GLU A 166 -8.52 -16.04 -13.49
C GLU A 166 -7.97 -15.06 -14.56
N VAL A 167 -7.00 -14.22 -14.16
CA VAL A 167 -6.17 -13.40 -15.09
C VAL A 167 -5.04 -14.27 -15.71
N THR A 168 -5.20 -15.59 -15.73
CA THR A 168 -4.12 -16.56 -15.94
C THR A 168 -3.92 -16.99 -17.39
N GLU A 169 -4.82 -16.65 -18.32
CA GLU A 169 -4.59 -17.00 -19.73
C GLU A 169 -3.82 -15.90 -20.47
N LEU A 170 -2.53 -16.16 -20.67
CA LEU A 170 -1.60 -15.29 -21.37
C LEU A 170 -1.88 -15.24 -22.89
N VAL A 171 -2.57 -14.21 -23.34
CA VAL A 171 -2.84 -13.96 -24.77
C VAL A 171 -1.57 -13.51 -25.49
N GLY A 172 -1.24 -14.17 -26.60
CA GLY A 172 -0.10 -13.80 -27.46
C GLY A 172 1.30 -14.13 -26.91
N ILE A 173 1.39 -14.73 -25.72
CA ILE A 173 2.65 -15.17 -25.09
C ILE A 173 2.86 -16.67 -25.30
N ALA A 174 1.86 -17.49 -25.01
CA ALA A 174 1.93 -18.94 -25.19
C ALA A 174 1.90 -19.31 -26.68
N GLY A 175 2.96 -19.97 -27.17
CA GLY A 175 3.07 -20.43 -28.55
C GLY A 175 4.31 -19.85 -29.24
N LYS A 176 4.18 -18.73 -29.94
CA LYS A 176 5.27 -18.22 -30.79
C LYS A 176 6.39 -17.55 -29.98
N ARG A 177 6.06 -16.63 -29.07
CA ARG A 177 7.05 -15.77 -28.37
C ARG A 177 7.87 -16.53 -27.34
N ASP A 178 7.22 -17.36 -26.53
CA ASP A 178 7.93 -18.22 -25.58
C ASP A 178 8.80 -19.25 -26.31
N GLN A 179 8.34 -19.85 -27.42
CA GLN A 179 9.17 -20.74 -28.25
C GLN A 179 10.36 -20.01 -28.89
N GLU A 180 10.21 -18.76 -29.32
CA GLU A 180 11.32 -17.94 -29.82
C GLU A 180 12.38 -17.71 -28.76
N VAL A 181 11.99 -17.24 -27.56
CA VAL A 181 12.92 -17.06 -26.44
C VAL A 181 13.54 -18.38 -26.02
N MET A 182 12.77 -19.46 -26.00
CA MET A 182 13.25 -20.82 -25.74
C MET A 182 14.26 -21.29 -26.79
N LYS A 183 14.05 -20.98 -28.06
CA LYS A 183 14.98 -21.27 -29.15
C LYS A 183 16.26 -20.45 -29.00
N LEU A 184 16.15 -19.19 -28.57
CA LEU A 184 17.31 -18.37 -28.21
C LEU A 184 18.04 -18.94 -27.00
N LEU A 185 17.36 -19.54 -26.03
CA LEU A 185 17.99 -20.23 -24.90
C LEU A 185 18.57 -21.60 -25.29
N SER A 186 18.08 -22.18 -26.38
CA SER A 186 18.55 -23.46 -26.94
C SER A 186 19.87 -23.28 -27.69
N GLU A 187 20.61 -24.38 -27.80
CA GLU A 187 21.93 -24.41 -28.41
C GLU A 187 21.77 -24.63 -29.92
N GLY A 188 22.38 -23.79 -30.74
CA GLY A 188 22.44 -24.03 -32.18
C GLY A 188 23.37 -25.21 -32.50
N ASP A 189 23.07 -25.93 -33.59
CA ASP A 189 23.90 -27.03 -34.07
C ASP A 189 25.29 -26.51 -34.48
N GLY A 190 26.33 -26.77 -33.66
CA GLY A 190 27.74 -26.61 -34.08
C GLY A 190 28.74 -25.98 -33.11
N MET A 191 28.35 -25.53 -31.90
CA MET A 191 29.26 -24.85 -30.95
C MET A 191 29.57 -25.67 -29.67
N PRO A 192 30.64 -25.36 -28.90
CA PRO A 192 30.99 -26.09 -27.69
C PRO A 192 29.83 -26.05 -26.68
N LYS A 193 29.18 -27.20 -26.51
CA LYS A 193 27.82 -27.48 -26.01
C LYS A 193 27.54 -27.15 -24.52
N LYS A 194 28.25 -26.18 -23.95
CA LYS A 194 28.43 -26.08 -22.49
C LYS A 194 28.62 -24.68 -21.91
N LYS A 195 28.84 -23.63 -22.70
CA LYS A 195 29.11 -22.27 -22.16
C LYS A 195 27.84 -21.57 -21.64
N LEU A 196 28.04 -20.61 -20.73
CA LEU A 196 27.01 -19.66 -20.30
C LEU A 196 26.46 -18.89 -21.50
N LYS A 197 25.13 -18.74 -21.57
CA LYS A 197 24.43 -17.91 -22.57
C LYS A 197 23.52 -16.92 -21.88
N ILE A 198 23.59 -15.65 -22.29
CA ILE A 198 22.75 -14.57 -21.79
C ILE A 198 21.72 -14.22 -22.87
N VAL A 199 20.44 -14.18 -22.49
CA VAL A 199 19.36 -13.67 -23.33
C VAL A 199 18.77 -12.43 -22.68
N SER A 200 18.89 -11.28 -23.34
CA SER A 200 18.32 -10.02 -22.85
C SER A 200 17.03 -9.68 -23.58
N VAL A 201 15.92 -9.63 -22.84
CA VAL A 201 14.60 -9.25 -23.35
C VAL A 201 14.41 -7.75 -23.16
N VAL A 202 14.34 -7.00 -24.27
CA VAL A 202 14.23 -5.54 -24.25
C VAL A 202 12.90 -5.08 -24.84
N GLY A 203 12.31 -4.04 -24.26
CA GLY A 203 11.08 -3.45 -24.78
C GLY A 203 10.43 -2.43 -23.86
N PHE A 204 9.53 -1.63 -24.43
CA PHE A 204 8.77 -0.60 -23.73
C PHE A 204 8.01 -1.13 -22.48
N GLY A 205 7.74 -0.25 -21.51
CA GLY A 205 7.00 -0.58 -20.28
C GLY A 205 5.59 -1.08 -20.58
N GLY A 206 5.09 -2.06 -19.82
CA GLY A 206 3.74 -2.60 -20.00
C GLY A 206 3.55 -3.58 -21.19
N LEU A 207 4.63 -3.95 -21.90
CA LEU A 207 4.61 -4.96 -22.97
C LEU A 207 4.48 -6.41 -22.49
N GLY A 208 4.67 -6.67 -21.18
CA GLY A 208 4.63 -8.03 -20.62
C GLY A 208 5.96 -8.79 -20.69
N LYS A 209 7.11 -8.10 -20.65
CA LYS A 209 8.45 -8.72 -20.65
C LYS A 209 8.63 -9.72 -19.51
N THR A 210 8.38 -9.26 -18.28
CA THR A 210 8.39 -10.10 -17.06
C THR A 210 7.45 -11.29 -17.21
N THR A 211 6.27 -11.09 -17.79
CA THR A 211 5.27 -12.15 -18.04
C THR A 211 5.78 -13.20 -19.03
N LEU A 212 6.42 -12.77 -20.13
CA LEU A 212 7.03 -13.67 -21.12
C LEU A 212 8.18 -14.46 -20.49
N VAL A 213 9.09 -13.79 -19.78
CA VAL A 213 10.24 -14.45 -19.15
C VAL A 213 9.80 -15.40 -18.05
N LYS A 214 8.79 -15.05 -17.26
CA LYS A 214 8.21 -15.94 -16.25
C LYS A 214 7.61 -17.19 -16.87
N ALA A 215 6.84 -17.06 -17.94
CA ALA A 215 6.28 -18.20 -18.68
C ALA A 215 7.37 -19.12 -19.26
N VAL A 216 8.47 -18.54 -19.76
CA VAL A 216 9.63 -19.31 -20.23
C VAL A 216 10.32 -20.01 -19.05
N TYR A 217 10.61 -19.28 -17.98
CA TYR A 217 11.27 -19.79 -16.78
C TYR A 217 10.52 -20.99 -16.20
N ASP A 218 9.21 -20.88 -16.00
CA ASP A 218 8.37 -21.94 -15.42
C ASP A 218 8.36 -23.21 -16.31
N LYS A 219 8.59 -23.09 -17.63
CA LYS A 219 8.66 -24.24 -18.55
C LYS A 219 9.99 -24.99 -18.52
N ILE A 220 11.10 -24.30 -18.25
CA ILE A 220 12.45 -24.91 -18.33
C ILE A 220 13.13 -25.13 -17.00
N GLU A 221 12.63 -24.54 -15.93
CA GLU A 221 13.32 -24.51 -14.65
C GLU A 221 13.65 -25.92 -14.13
N CYS A 222 12.82 -26.94 -14.42
CA CYS A 222 13.04 -28.33 -14.02
C CYS A 222 14.34 -28.95 -14.59
N SER A 223 14.94 -28.36 -15.62
CA SER A 223 16.17 -28.85 -16.26
C SER A 223 17.47 -28.27 -15.67
N TYR A 224 17.38 -27.45 -14.61
CA TYR A 224 18.49 -26.74 -13.97
C TYR A 224 18.59 -27.07 -12.47
N ASP A 225 19.82 -27.20 -11.97
CA ASP A 225 20.13 -27.52 -10.57
C ASP A 225 19.90 -26.31 -9.64
N CYS A 226 20.12 -25.11 -10.16
CA CYS A 226 20.07 -23.85 -9.43
C CYS A 226 19.17 -22.87 -10.17
N LYS A 227 18.24 -22.25 -9.44
CA LYS A 227 17.16 -21.47 -10.04
C LYS A 227 16.93 -20.22 -9.21
N ALA A 228 16.88 -19.06 -9.85
CA ALA A 228 16.53 -17.82 -9.18
C ALA A 228 15.79 -16.89 -10.14
N PHE A 229 14.81 -16.17 -9.61
CA PHE A 229 14.12 -15.10 -10.31
C PHE A 229 14.18 -13.86 -9.44
N VAL A 230 14.96 -12.86 -9.84
CA VAL A 230 15.31 -11.72 -8.99
C VAL A 230 14.89 -10.42 -9.66
N PRO A 231 13.87 -9.72 -9.13
CA PRO A 231 13.57 -8.35 -9.53
C PRO A 231 14.65 -7.40 -9.01
N VAL A 232 15.07 -6.45 -9.85
CA VAL A 232 16.11 -5.46 -9.55
C VAL A 232 15.46 -4.12 -9.21
N GLY A 233 14.62 -3.58 -10.10
CA GLY A 233 14.02 -2.27 -9.95
C GLY A 233 15.02 -1.12 -10.18
N ARG A 234 14.52 0.12 -10.30
CA ARG A 234 15.32 1.25 -10.83
C ARG A 234 16.45 1.75 -9.93
N LYS A 235 16.39 1.48 -8.63
CA LYS A 235 17.34 1.99 -7.61
C LYS A 235 18.06 0.87 -6.86
N ALA A 236 18.17 -0.30 -7.47
CA ALA A 236 18.81 -1.45 -6.84
C ALA A 236 20.31 -1.23 -6.62
N GLU A 237 20.84 -1.84 -5.57
CA GLU A 237 22.28 -1.95 -5.32
C GLU A 237 22.77 -3.37 -5.65
N ALA A 238 24.01 -3.50 -6.12
CA ALA A 238 24.60 -4.80 -6.46
C ALA A 238 24.55 -5.77 -5.27
N LYS A 239 24.88 -5.27 -4.06
CA LYS A 239 24.72 -6.03 -2.81
C LYS A 239 23.31 -6.64 -2.63
N GLN A 240 22.26 -5.86 -2.87
CA GLN A 240 20.87 -6.30 -2.69
C GLN A 240 20.53 -7.39 -3.71
N VAL A 241 20.94 -7.20 -4.97
CA VAL A 241 20.74 -8.19 -6.04
C VAL A 241 21.45 -9.51 -5.70
N PHE A 242 22.73 -9.48 -5.32
CA PHE A 242 23.46 -10.69 -4.94
C PHE A 242 22.85 -11.40 -3.73
N THR A 243 22.44 -10.63 -2.72
CA THR A 243 21.77 -11.18 -1.53
C THR A 243 20.47 -11.88 -1.92
N SER A 244 19.67 -11.26 -2.78
CA SER A 244 18.41 -11.84 -3.28
C SER A 244 18.65 -13.13 -4.08
N ILE A 245 19.65 -13.16 -4.96
CA ILE A 245 20.02 -14.38 -5.70
C ILE A 245 20.39 -15.50 -4.72
N LEU A 246 21.26 -15.23 -3.76
CA LEU A 246 21.73 -16.25 -2.79
C LEU A 246 20.60 -16.78 -1.90
N LEU A 247 19.64 -15.92 -1.52
CA LEU A 247 18.45 -16.33 -0.79
C LEU A 247 17.57 -17.27 -1.62
N HIS A 248 17.36 -16.98 -2.92
CA HIS A 248 16.62 -17.87 -3.82
C HIS A 248 17.31 -19.22 -4.02
N LEU A 249 18.65 -19.24 -3.96
CA LEU A 249 19.46 -20.45 -4.01
C LEU A 249 19.49 -21.24 -2.69
N GLY A 250 18.74 -20.80 -1.67
CA GLY A 250 18.55 -21.53 -0.40
C GLY A 250 19.60 -21.24 0.67
N MET A 251 20.40 -20.17 0.54
CA MET A 251 21.35 -19.78 1.57
C MET A 251 20.68 -19.05 2.74
N ASN A 252 21.19 -19.25 3.95
CA ASN A 252 20.63 -18.62 5.15
C ASN A 252 20.95 -17.11 5.17
N GLY A 253 19.89 -16.28 5.15
CA GLY A 253 20.00 -14.82 5.11
C GLY A 253 20.87 -14.22 6.21
N ASN A 254 20.89 -14.81 7.41
CA ASN A 254 21.69 -14.31 8.53
C ASN A 254 23.21 -14.31 8.24
N GLN A 255 23.69 -15.18 7.35
CA GLN A 255 25.11 -15.26 6.98
C GLN A 255 25.51 -14.29 5.85
N LEU A 256 24.53 -13.67 5.18
CA LEU A 256 24.74 -12.84 3.98
C LEU A 256 24.76 -11.34 4.30
N ILE A 257 24.05 -10.94 5.36
CA ILE A 257 23.84 -9.55 5.77
C ILE A 257 25.17 -8.81 6.07
N MET A 258 26.16 -9.54 6.59
CA MET A 258 27.49 -9.03 7.00
C MET A 258 28.54 -8.99 5.88
N LEU A 259 28.24 -9.52 4.70
CA LEU A 259 29.21 -9.61 3.63
C LEU A 259 29.27 -8.32 2.82
N ASP A 260 30.48 -7.94 2.42
CA ASP A 260 30.67 -6.94 1.39
C ASP A 260 30.32 -7.52 -0.01
N GLU A 261 30.28 -6.66 -1.02
CA GLU A 261 29.91 -7.06 -2.38
C GLU A 261 30.86 -8.12 -2.96
N LYS A 262 32.16 -8.01 -2.67
CA LYS A 262 33.17 -8.94 -3.15
C LYS A 262 32.98 -10.34 -2.56
N LEU A 263 32.75 -10.43 -1.26
CA LEU A 263 32.48 -11.68 -0.57
C LEU A 263 31.15 -12.30 -1.03
N LEU A 264 30.13 -11.50 -1.33
CA LEU A 264 28.88 -11.99 -1.91
C LEU A 264 29.10 -12.58 -3.31
N ILE A 265 29.89 -11.90 -4.15
CA ILE A 265 30.30 -12.39 -5.47
C ILE A 265 31.06 -13.72 -5.34
N ASP A 266 32.04 -13.80 -4.44
CA ASP A 266 32.87 -14.99 -4.26
C ASP A 266 32.03 -16.18 -3.75
N LYS A 267 31.11 -15.94 -2.81
CA LYS A 267 30.14 -16.97 -2.37
C LYS A 267 29.22 -17.43 -3.49
N LEU A 268 28.71 -16.51 -4.31
CA LEU A 268 27.85 -16.87 -5.44
C LEU A 268 28.61 -17.71 -6.46
N ARG A 269 29.84 -17.33 -6.79
CA ARG A 269 30.73 -18.10 -7.67
C ARG A 269 31.02 -19.49 -7.12
N GLU A 270 31.31 -19.60 -5.83
CA GLU A 270 31.55 -20.89 -5.16
C GLU A 270 30.30 -21.78 -5.22
N PHE A 271 29.12 -21.21 -4.92
CA PHE A 271 27.87 -21.97 -4.90
C PHE A 271 27.46 -22.47 -6.28
N LEU A 272 27.67 -21.65 -7.32
CA LEU A 272 27.34 -21.95 -8.71
C LEU A 272 28.40 -22.80 -9.42
N LYS A 273 29.56 -23.01 -8.79
CA LYS A 273 30.66 -23.80 -9.34
C LYS A 273 30.18 -25.23 -9.65
N ASN A 274 30.44 -25.69 -10.86
CA ASN A 274 30.08 -27.03 -11.35
C ASN A 274 28.57 -27.37 -11.33
N LYS A 275 27.69 -26.37 -11.32
CA LYS A 275 26.23 -26.57 -11.36
C LYS A 275 25.62 -25.93 -12.60
N ARG A 276 24.56 -26.52 -13.12
CA ARG A 276 23.78 -25.92 -14.20
C ARG A 276 22.73 -24.98 -13.60
N TYR A 277 22.82 -23.69 -13.88
CA TYR A 277 21.92 -22.68 -13.30
C TYR A 277 21.08 -21.94 -14.34
N LEU A 278 19.86 -21.59 -13.94
CA LEU A 278 18.95 -20.68 -14.63
C LEU A 278 18.64 -19.52 -13.71
N ILE A 279 19.16 -18.34 -14.04
CA ILE A 279 18.94 -17.14 -13.24
C ILE A 279 18.25 -16.10 -14.12
N VAL A 280 17.18 -15.49 -13.59
CA VAL A 280 16.50 -14.37 -14.20
C VAL A 280 16.79 -13.12 -13.36
N ILE A 281 17.24 -12.07 -14.04
CA ILE A 281 17.46 -10.75 -13.45
C ILE A 281 16.48 -9.79 -14.14
N ASP A 282 15.40 -9.49 -13.46
CA ASP A 282 14.25 -8.77 -14.03
C ASP A 282 14.38 -7.26 -13.78
N ASP A 283 14.13 -6.49 -14.84
CA ASP A 283 14.05 -5.03 -14.92
C ASP A 283 15.35 -4.28 -14.51
N ILE A 284 16.40 -4.44 -15.32
CA ILE A 284 17.68 -3.74 -15.15
C ILE A 284 17.61 -2.35 -15.77
N TRP A 285 18.00 -1.31 -15.02
CA TRP A 285 17.95 0.09 -15.45
C TRP A 285 19.32 0.74 -15.69
N ASP A 286 20.38 0.21 -15.10
CA ASP A 286 21.70 0.84 -15.08
C ASP A 286 22.78 -0.11 -15.64
N GLU A 287 23.60 0.42 -16.54
CA GLU A 287 24.72 -0.29 -17.17
C GLU A 287 25.84 -0.54 -16.17
N GLU A 288 26.12 0.42 -15.28
CA GLU A 288 27.18 0.29 -14.27
C GLU A 288 26.85 -0.81 -13.27
N LEU A 289 25.61 -0.82 -12.77
CA LEU A 289 25.10 -1.90 -11.92
C LEU A 289 25.26 -3.27 -12.58
N TRP A 290 24.94 -3.38 -13.88
CA TRP A 290 25.09 -4.64 -14.59
C TRP A 290 26.55 -5.11 -14.70
N ILE A 291 27.50 -4.19 -14.94
CA ILE A 291 28.93 -4.53 -14.99
C ILE A 291 29.37 -5.22 -13.68
N VAL A 292 28.90 -4.72 -12.54
CA VAL A 292 29.16 -5.32 -11.23
C VAL A 292 28.48 -6.69 -11.12
N ILE A 293 27.19 -6.79 -11.44
CA ILE A 293 26.43 -8.06 -11.38
C ILE A 293 27.10 -9.15 -12.22
N LYS A 294 27.52 -8.81 -13.44
CA LYS A 294 28.16 -9.72 -14.38
C LYS A 294 29.42 -10.36 -13.82
N CYS A 295 30.15 -9.67 -12.94
CA CYS A 295 31.34 -10.21 -12.28
C CYS A 295 31.05 -11.54 -11.58
N ALA A 296 29.87 -11.72 -11.00
CA ALA A 296 29.52 -12.96 -10.31
C ALA A 296 29.34 -14.17 -11.26
N PHE A 297 29.18 -13.93 -12.56
CA PHE A 297 28.97 -14.97 -13.57
C PHE A 297 30.15 -15.14 -14.53
N SER A 298 31.21 -14.34 -14.38
CA SER A 298 32.39 -14.38 -15.26
C SER A 298 33.27 -15.63 -15.08
N SER A 299 33.09 -16.41 -14.01
CA SER A 299 33.81 -17.68 -13.84
C SER A 299 33.28 -18.71 -14.84
N SER A 300 34.14 -19.22 -15.72
CA SER A 300 33.77 -20.13 -16.79
C SER A 300 33.03 -21.37 -16.25
N ASN A 301 31.71 -21.37 -16.41
CA ASN A 301 30.87 -22.51 -16.13
C ASN A 301 30.53 -23.20 -17.46
N ASN A 302 31.06 -24.41 -17.64
CA ASN A 302 30.85 -25.24 -18.83
C ASN A 302 29.72 -26.28 -18.58
N PHE A 303 28.64 -25.91 -17.91
CA PHE A 303 27.52 -26.82 -17.59
C PHE A 303 26.19 -26.43 -18.25
N GLY A 304 26.23 -25.56 -19.27
CA GLY A 304 25.03 -25.17 -20.02
C GLY A 304 24.09 -24.26 -19.23
N SER A 305 24.65 -23.37 -18.41
CA SER A 305 23.90 -22.39 -17.62
C SER A 305 23.29 -21.29 -18.50
N ARG A 306 22.21 -20.68 -18.03
CA ARG A 306 21.45 -19.63 -18.72
C ARG A 306 21.18 -18.45 -17.80
N LEU A 307 21.35 -17.25 -18.33
CA LEU A 307 20.98 -16.00 -17.68
C LEU A 307 19.96 -15.30 -18.56
N ILE A 308 18.83 -14.90 -17.99
CA ILE A 308 17.83 -14.10 -18.69
C ILE A 308 17.76 -12.74 -18.02
N THR A 309 17.92 -11.67 -18.78
CA THR A 309 17.76 -10.30 -18.29
C THR A 309 16.55 -9.66 -18.94
N THR A 310 15.83 -8.80 -18.22
CA THR A 310 14.83 -7.92 -18.84
C THR A 310 15.18 -6.46 -18.62
N THR A 311 14.90 -5.60 -19.60
CA THR A 311 15.12 -4.16 -19.48
C THR A 311 14.23 -3.37 -20.42
N ARG A 312 14.04 -2.09 -20.12
CA ARG A 312 13.37 -1.11 -20.98
C ARG A 312 14.34 -0.36 -21.89
N ILE A 313 15.64 -0.45 -21.60
CA ILE A 313 16.67 0.40 -22.18
C ILE A 313 17.52 -0.44 -23.13
N VAL A 314 17.59 -0.02 -24.39
CA VAL A 314 18.32 -0.74 -25.45
C VAL A 314 19.81 -0.83 -25.11
N SER A 315 20.43 0.26 -24.68
CA SER A 315 21.86 0.27 -24.33
C SER A 315 22.21 -0.68 -23.17
N VAL A 316 21.33 -0.77 -22.15
CA VAL A 316 21.47 -1.77 -21.07
C VAL A 316 21.40 -3.20 -21.63
N SER A 317 20.50 -3.47 -22.58
CA SER A 317 20.41 -4.80 -23.20
C SER A 317 21.66 -5.18 -24.02
N GLU A 318 22.28 -4.20 -24.68
CA GLU A 318 23.54 -4.36 -25.41
C GLU A 318 24.71 -4.61 -24.44
N SER A 319 24.76 -3.91 -23.31
CA SER A 319 25.72 -4.14 -22.23
C SER A 319 25.56 -5.54 -21.59
N CYS A 320 24.32 -6.02 -21.48
CA CYS A 320 24.00 -7.39 -21.05
C CYS A 320 24.60 -8.46 -21.96
N CYS A 321 24.46 -8.27 -23.28
CA CYS A 321 24.85 -9.24 -24.30
C CYS A 321 26.19 -8.86 -24.95
N SER A 322 27.30 -9.01 -24.22
CA SER A 322 28.62 -8.62 -24.74
C SER A 322 29.38 -9.74 -25.46
N SER A 323 28.88 -10.99 -25.45
CA SER A 323 29.55 -12.12 -26.09
C SER A 323 28.87 -12.52 -27.39
N THR A 324 29.62 -13.12 -28.31
CA THR A 324 29.11 -13.54 -29.63
C THR A 324 28.03 -14.63 -29.55
N ASN A 325 27.88 -15.29 -28.40
CA ASN A 325 26.87 -16.30 -28.16
C ASN A 325 25.60 -15.76 -27.49
N ASP A 326 25.59 -14.50 -27.03
CA ASP A 326 24.44 -13.91 -26.36
C ASP A 326 23.37 -13.49 -27.39
N SER A 327 22.15 -13.24 -26.93
CA SER A 327 21.06 -12.87 -27.84
C SER A 327 20.16 -11.81 -27.22
N ILE A 328 19.84 -10.78 -28.00
CA ILE A 328 18.88 -9.76 -27.61
C ILE A 328 17.54 -10.09 -28.27
N TYR A 329 16.48 -10.17 -27.47
CA TYR A 329 15.11 -10.34 -27.93
C TYR A 329 14.36 -9.02 -27.75
N THR A 330 14.12 -8.33 -28.86
CA THR A 330 13.32 -7.10 -28.86
C THR A 330 11.84 -7.47 -28.87
N MET A 331 11.15 -7.23 -27.76
CA MET A 331 9.74 -7.56 -27.61
C MET A 331 8.86 -6.55 -28.36
N GLU A 332 8.08 -7.07 -29.31
CA GLU A 332 7.09 -6.28 -30.06
C GLU A 332 5.72 -6.25 -29.35
N PRO A 333 4.88 -5.23 -29.61
CA PRO A 333 3.48 -5.22 -29.17
C PRO A 333 2.71 -6.42 -29.69
N LEU A 334 1.55 -6.68 -29.11
CA LEU A 334 0.64 -7.71 -29.60
C LEU A 334 0.21 -7.45 -31.03
N SER A 335 -0.08 -8.53 -31.76
CA SER A 335 -0.74 -8.46 -33.06
C SER A 335 -2.13 -7.84 -32.89
N ASP A 336 -2.73 -7.35 -33.98
CA ASP A 336 -4.09 -6.82 -33.92
C ASP A 336 -5.08 -7.90 -33.43
N ASP A 337 -4.93 -9.14 -33.90
CA ASP A 337 -5.75 -10.29 -33.49
C ASP A 337 -5.60 -10.63 -31.99
N ASP A 338 -4.36 -10.65 -31.48
CA ASP A 338 -4.09 -10.88 -30.06
C ASP A 338 -4.60 -9.72 -29.18
N SER A 339 -4.49 -8.49 -29.70
CA SER A 339 -4.97 -7.29 -29.02
C SER A 339 -6.49 -7.30 -28.90
N GLU A 340 -7.19 -7.64 -29.99
CA GLU A 340 -8.64 -7.84 -30.01
C GLU A 340 -9.06 -8.94 -29.04
N ARG A 341 -8.40 -10.10 -29.09
CA ARG A 341 -8.69 -11.22 -28.20
C ARG A 341 -8.52 -10.84 -26.74
N LEU A 342 -7.43 -10.16 -26.38
CA LEU A 342 -7.18 -9.69 -25.02
C LEU A 342 -8.23 -8.67 -24.55
N PHE A 343 -8.60 -7.75 -25.43
CA PHE A 343 -9.56 -6.68 -25.14
C PHE A 343 -10.98 -7.21 -24.96
N TYR A 344 -11.47 -8.01 -25.91
CA TYR A 344 -12.82 -8.56 -25.87
C TYR A 344 -13.00 -9.54 -24.72
N LYS A 345 -12.01 -10.38 -24.44
CA LYS A 345 -12.06 -11.30 -23.30
C LYS A 345 -12.23 -10.57 -21.97
N ARG A 346 -11.65 -9.37 -21.86
CA ARG A 346 -11.73 -8.56 -20.63
C ARG A 346 -13.08 -7.84 -20.48
N ILE A 347 -13.75 -7.51 -21.58
CA ILE A 347 -15.02 -6.75 -21.58
C ILE A 347 -16.24 -7.69 -21.61
N PHE A 348 -16.20 -8.71 -22.46
CA PHE A 348 -17.33 -9.59 -22.73
C PHE A 348 -17.12 -10.93 -22.04
N SER A 349 -18.03 -11.29 -21.13
CA SER A 349 -17.94 -12.52 -20.33
C SER A 349 -18.29 -13.82 -21.08
N GLN A 350 -18.57 -13.75 -22.39
CA GLN A 350 -18.93 -14.90 -23.23
C GLN A 350 -17.98 -15.05 -24.43
N GLU A 351 -17.77 -16.30 -24.85
CA GLU A 351 -16.99 -16.68 -26.04
C GLU A 351 -17.60 -16.19 -27.38
N SER A 352 -18.77 -15.55 -27.35
CA SER A 352 -19.50 -15.07 -28.54
C SER A 352 -18.87 -13.87 -29.25
N GLY A 353 -17.74 -13.34 -28.75
CA GLY A 353 -17.01 -12.24 -29.36
C GLY A 353 -17.69 -10.86 -29.20
N CYS A 354 -17.09 -9.84 -29.82
CA CYS A 354 -17.54 -8.45 -29.76
C CYS A 354 -18.86 -8.25 -30.54
N PRO A 355 -19.91 -7.65 -29.93
CA PRO A 355 -21.13 -7.31 -30.64
C PRO A 355 -20.83 -6.39 -31.85
N PRO A 356 -21.53 -6.54 -32.99
CA PRO A 356 -21.21 -5.81 -34.22
C PRO A 356 -21.15 -4.29 -34.06
N GLU A 357 -22.00 -3.74 -33.19
CA GLU A 357 -22.09 -2.31 -32.92
C GLU A 357 -20.84 -1.70 -32.28
N PHE A 358 -20.02 -2.51 -31.60
CA PHE A 358 -18.79 -2.08 -30.94
C PHE A 358 -17.53 -2.33 -31.79
N LYS A 359 -17.60 -3.10 -32.89
CA LYS A 359 -16.42 -3.47 -33.70
C LYS A 359 -15.64 -2.27 -34.25
N GLU A 360 -16.33 -1.26 -34.76
CA GLU A 360 -15.68 -0.07 -35.33
C GLU A 360 -14.94 0.75 -34.25
N VAL A 361 -15.65 1.08 -33.16
CA VAL A 361 -15.09 1.89 -32.07
C VAL A 361 -14.00 1.13 -31.31
N SER A 362 -14.15 -0.19 -31.12
CA SER A 362 -13.12 -1.03 -30.49
C SER A 362 -11.84 -1.10 -31.33
N GLY A 363 -11.94 -1.30 -32.65
CA GLY A 363 -10.77 -1.26 -33.54
C GLY A 363 -10.04 0.09 -33.50
N ALA A 364 -10.78 1.20 -33.44
CA ALA A 364 -10.18 2.53 -33.30
C ALA A 364 -9.48 2.73 -31.94
N ILE A 365 -10.08 2.24 -30.85
CA ILE A 365 -9.47 2.28 -29.51
C ILE A 365 -8.20 1.42 -29.45
N LEU A 366 -8.25 0.20 -29.98
CA LEU A 366 -7.12 -0.72 -30.04
C LEU A 366 -5.95 -0.13 -30.82
N LYS A 367 -6.24 0.54 -31.94
CA LYS A 367 -5.23 1.27 -32.72
C LYS A 367 -4.55 2.36 -31.88
N LYS A 368 -5.28 3.05 -31.00
CA LYS A 368 -4.70 4.02 -30.06
C LYS A 368 -3.93 3.37 -28.90
N CYS A 369 -4.24 2.13 -28.54
CA CYS A 369 -3.49 1.35 -27.55
C CYS A 369 -2.17 0.78 -28.11
N GLY A 370 -2.01 0.74 -29.44
CA GLY A 370 -0.75 0.39 -30.11
C GLY A 370 -0.25 -1.03 -29.80
N GLY A 371 -1.14 -1.97 -29.50
CA GLY A 371 -0.81 -3.35 -29.15
C GLY A 371 -0.17 -3.54 -27.77
N VAL A 372 -0.15 -2.52 -26.90
CA VAL A 372 0.45 -2.62 -25.57
C VAL A 372 -0.52 -3.30 -24.59
N PRO A 373 -0.22 -4.50 -24.05
CA PRO A 373 -1.14 -5.26 -23.20
C PRO A 373 -1.67 -4.47 -22.00
N LEU A 374 -0.81 -3.75 -21.28
CA LEU A 374 -1.24 -2.97 -20.12
C LEU A 374 -2.24 -1.86 -20.51
N ALA A 375 -2.02 -1.16 -21.64
CA ALA A 375 -2.94 -0.14 -22.12
C ALA A 375 -4.29 -0.75 -22.51
N ILE A 376 -4.26 -1.89 -23.23
CA ILE A 376 -5.45 -2.64 -23.65
C ILE A 376 -6.27 -3.08 -22.44
N ILE A 377 -5.64 -3.75 -21.47
CA ILE A 377 -6.31 -4.25 -20.26
C ILE A 377 -6.89 -3.11 -19.44
N THR A 378 -6.16 -1.99 -19.33
CA THR A 378 -6.61 -0.81 -18.58
C THR A 378 -7.87 -0.21 -19.20
N ILE A 379 -7.86 0.06 -20.52
CA ILE A 379 -9.03 0.59 -21.22
C ILE A 379 -10.19 -0.40 -21.22
N ALA A 380 -9.92 -1.70 -21.40
CA ALA A 380 -10.95 -2.72 -21.30
C ALA A 380 -11.62 -2.75 -19.92
N SER A 381 -10.82 -2.67 -18.85
CA SER A 381 -11.33 -2.68 -17.47
C SER A 381 -12.11 -1.41 -17.13
N LEU A 382 -11.78 -0.28 -17.75
CA LEU A 382 -12.57 0.96 -17.68
C LEU A 382 -13.95 0.81 -18.35
N LEU A 383 -14.01 0.13 -19.49
CA LEU A 383 -15.23 -0.08 -20.26
C LEU A 383 -16.16 -1.16 -19.66
N ALA A 384 -15.62 -2.03 -18.81
CA ALA A 384 -16.32 -3.15 -18.16
C ALA A 384 -16.75 -2.87 -16.70
N SER A 385 -16.85 -1.60 -16.29
CA SER A 385 -17.07 -1.20 -14.89
C SER A 385 -18.39 -1.76 -14.32
N GLY A 386 -18.33 -2.52 -13.22
CA GLY A 386 -19.50 -2.97 -12.48
C GLY A 386 -20.35 -4.07 -13.14
N GLN A 387 -19.72 -5.01 -13.87
CA GLN A 387 -20.37 -6.11 -14.62
C GLN A 387 -21.26 -5.66 -15.79
N GLN A 388 -21.27 -4.37 -16.12
CA GLN A 388 -21.99 -3.83 -17.28
C GLN A 388 -21.02 -3.20 -18.26
N VAL A 389 -21.20 -3.51 -19.54
CA VAL A 389 -20.48 -2.84 -20.62
C VAL A 389 -21.05 -1.44 -20.77
N LYS A 390 -20.17 -0.42 -20.72
CA LYS A 390 -20.57 0.97 -20.91
C LYS A 390 -21.28 1.16 -22.27
N PRO A 391 -22.29 2.04 -22.36
CA PRO A 391 -23.01 2.29 -23.60
C PRO A 391 -22.09 2.85 -24.68
N LYS A 392 -22.41 2.59 -25.96
CA LYS A 392 -21.57 2.95 -27.11
C LYS A 392 -21.13 4.43 -27.14
N ASN A 393 -21.97 5.35 -26.69
CA ASN A 393 -21.63 6.77 -26.64
C ASN A 393 -20.40 7.05 -25.76
N GLU A 394 -20.27 6.36 -24.62
CA GLU A 394 -19.12 6.52 -23.72
C GLU A 394 -17.82 5.99 -24.35
N TRP A 395 -17.90 5.00 -25.24
CA TRP A 395 -16.75 4.51 -25.99
C TRP A 395 -16.23 5.55 -26.98
N HIS A 396 -17.13 6.29 -27.65
CA HIS A 396 -16.75 7.37 -28.56
C HIS A 396 -16.13 8.56 -27.80
N VAL A 397 -16.70 8.95 -26.66
CA VAL A 397 -16.13 9.99 -25.77
C VAL A 397 -14.72 9.60 -25.32
N LEU A 398 -14.54 8.33 -24.92
CA LEU A 398 -13.22 7.81 -24.54
C LEU A 398 -12.24 7.83 -25.73
N LEU A 399 -12.69 7.38 -26.91
CA LEU A 399 -11.87 7.38 -28.12
C LEU A 399 -11.36 8.79 -28.44
N GLU A 400 -12.20 9.81 -28.39
CA GLU A 400 -11.80 11.20 -28.62
C GLU A 400 -10.78 11.68 -27.57
N SER A 401 -10.98 11.30 -26.31
CA SER A 401 -10.16 11.72 -25.17
C SER A 401 -8.73 11.15 -25.17
N ILE A 402 -8.51 9.94 -25.70
CA ILE A 402 -7.19 9.28 -25.76
C ILE A 402 -6.15 10.08 -26.59
N GLY A 403 -6.59 11.05 -27.40
CA GLY A 403 -5.67 11.90 -28.18
C GLY A 403 -4.98 11.12 -29.32
N ARG A 404 -3.65 11.26 -29.47
CA ARG A 404 -2.88 10.61 -30.54
C ARG A 404 -2.66 9.09 -30.33
N GLY A 405 -2.87 8.59 -29.11
CA GLY A 405 -2.59 7.18 -28.75
C GLY A 405 -1.09 6.85 -28.71
N LEU A 406 -0.74 5.62 -28.32
CA LEU A 406 0.64 5.14 -28.28
C LEU A 406 1.16 4.96 -29.72
N THR A 407 1.79 6.02 -30.25
CA THR A 407 2.39 6.01 -31.60
C THR A 407 3.66 5.15 -31.66
N LYS A 408 4.26 4.97 -32.85
CA LYS A 408 5.48 4.15 -33.04
C LYS A 408 6.66 4.55 -32.14
N ASN A 409 6.75 5.81 -31.72
CA ASN A 409 7.80 6.31 -30.81
C ASN A 409 7.49 6.09 -29.32
N ARG A 410 6.30 5.53 -28.99
CA ARG A 410 5.82 5.06 -27.67
C ARG A 410 6.28 5.93 -26.49
N SER A 411 5.53 7.01 -26.25
CA SER A 411 5.80 7.96 -25.19
C SER A 411 5.31 7.48 -23.83
N ALA A 412 6.18 7.53 -22.81
CA ALA A 412 5.78 7.30 -21.42
C ALA A 412 4.66 8.26 -20.97
N LYS A 413 4.65 9.49 -21.49
CA LYS A 413 3.62 10.50 -21.19
C LYS A 413 2.25 10.12 -21.76
N GLU A 414 2.21 9.52 -22.94
CA GLU A 414 0.98 8.99 -23.54
C GLU A 414 0.46 7.78 -22.77
N MET A 415 1.37 6.92 -22.29
CA MET A 415 1.01 5.79 -21.42
C MET A 415 0.40 6.27 -20.09
N ILE A 416 1.02 7.23 -19.41
CA ILE A 416 0.48 7.84 -18.18
C ILE A 416 -0.91 8.44 -18.45
N ARG A 417 -1.10 9.11 -19.59
CA ARG A 417 -2.42 9.65 -19.99
C ARG A 417 -3.46 8.56 -20.21
N ILE A 418 -3.10 7.42 -20.80
CA ILE A 418 -4.03 6.29 -20.97
C ILE A 418 -4.41 5.70 -19.60
N LEU A 419 -3.44 5.53 -18.72
CA LEU A 419 -3.66 5.01 -17.36
C LEU A 419 -4.51 5.97 -16.51
N SER A 420 -4.37 7.28 -16.70
CA SER A 420 -5.10 8.29 -15.92
C SER A 420 -6.62 8.20 -16.12
N PHE A 421 -7.12 7.73 -17.26
CA PHE A 421 -8.56 7.50 -17.45
C PHE A 421 -9.12 6.49 -16.46
N SER A 422 -8.39 5.40 -16.21
CA SER A 422 -8.81 4.41 -15.21
C SER A 422 -8.74 4.95 -13.79
N TYR A 423 -7.81 5.88 -13.53
CA TYR A 423 -7.76 6.60 -12.25
C TYR A 423 -8.94 7.55 -12.08
N TYR A 424 -9.29 8.35 -13.10
CA TYR A 424 -10.36 9.34 -12.99
C TYR A 424 -11.75 8.70 -12.85
N ASP A 425 -11.96 7.51 -13.43
CA ASP A 425 -13.18 6.70 -13.27
C ASP A 425 -13.30 6.06 -11.86
N LEU A 426 -12.24 6.05 -11.05
CA LEU A 426 -12.32 5.53 -9.69
C LEU A 426 -13.22 6.39 -8.79
N PRO A 427 -14.02 5.76 -7.92
CA PRO A 427 -14.57 6.41 -6.74
C PRO A 427 -13.48 7.11 -5.92
N SER A 428 -13.84 8.23 -5.30
CA SER A 428 -12.90 9.13 -4.62
C SER A 428 -12.11 8.44 -3.48
N HIS A 429 -12.75 7.52 -2.75
CA HIS A 429 -12.10 6.72 -1.71
C HIS A 429 -11.05 5.75 -2.28
N LEU A 430 -11.27 5.18 -3.47
CA LEU A 430 -10.29 4.32 -4.14
C LEU A 430 -9.13 5.10 -4.73
N LYS A 431 -9.38 6.32 -5.26
CA LYS A 431 -8.30 7.24 -5.68
C LYS A 431 -7.29 7.46 -4.54
N THR A 432 -7.82 7.71 -3.35
CA THR A 432 -7.01 7.89 -2.13
C THR A 432 -6.23 6.62 -1.76
N CYS A 433 -6.86 5.45 -1.85
CA CYS A 433 -6.21 4.16 -1.57
C CYS A 433 -5.10 3.84 -2.58
N LEU A 434 -5.32 4.13 -3.87
CA LEU A 434 -4.33 3.93 -4.92
C LEU A 434 -3.12 4.84 -4.73
N LEU A 435 -3.33 6.13 -4.49
CA LEU A 435 -2.21 7.07 -4.26
C LEU A 435 -1.37 6.69 -3.04
N TYR A 436 -1.97 6.06 -2.04
CA TYR A 436 -1.27 5.60 -0.84
C TYR A 436 -0.21 4.53 -1.12
N LEU A 437 -0.35 3.78 -2.22
CA LEU A 437 0.65 2.80 -2.65
C LEU A 437 1.98 3.44 -3.04
N GLY A 438 2.01 4.74 -3.36
CA GLY A 438 3.25 5.49 -3.59
C GLY A 438 4.17 5.59 -2.37
N MET A 439 3.69 5.18 -1.18
CA MET A 439 4.52 5.04 0.02
C MET A 439 5.52 3.87 -0.05
N PHE A 440 5.31 2.91 -0.95
CA PHE A 440 6.14 1.72 -1.06
C PHE A 440 7.17 1.85 -2.20
N PRO A 441 8.36 1.23 -2.08
CA PRO A 441 9.34 1.20 -3.16
C PRO A 441 8.80 0.48 -4.39
N GLU A 442 9.40 0.79 -5.54
CA GLU A 442 9.19 0.07 -6.79
C GLU A 442 9.44 -1.45 -6.61
N ASP A 443 8.66 -2.27 -7.32
CA ASP A 443 8.69 -3.75 -7.28
C ASP A 443 8.45 -4.43 -5.92
N SER A 444 8.22 -3.64 -4.86
CA SER A 444 8.02 -4.18 -3.52
C SER A 444 6.72 -5.01 -3.44
N GLU A 445 6.83 -6.14 -2.75
CA GLU A 445 5.66 -6.96 -2.45
C GLU A 445 4.92 -6.36 -1.24
N ILE A 446 3.72 -5.86 -1.49
CA ILE A 446 2.91 -5.18 -0.48
C ILE A 446 1.88 -6.17 0.06
N MET A 447 2.02 -6.55 1.33
CA MET A 447 1.12 -7.51 1.96
C MET A 447 -0.31 -6.95 2.03
N LYS A 448 -1.29 -7.70 1.50
CA LYS A 448 -2.70 -7.27 1.40
C LYS A 448 -3.24 -6.82 2.76
N HIS A 449 -3.05 -7.63 3.78
CA HIS A 449 -3.54 -7.35 5.12
C HIS A 449 -2.92 -6.07 5.73
N GLN A 450 -1.62 -5.84 5.48
CA GLN A 450 -0.88 -4.70 6.00
C GLN A 450 -1.43 -3.40 5.41
N LEU A 451 -1.56 -3.38 4.09
CA LEU A 451 -2.09 -2.25 3.33
C LEU A 451 -3.49 -1.86 3.79
N ILE A 452 -4.39 -2.83 3.95
CA ILE A 452 -5.77 -2.59 4.40
C ILE A 452 -5.78 -1.98 5.82
N TRP A 453 -4.97 -2.51 6.74
CA TRP A 453 -4.87 -1.97 8.09
C TRP A 453 -4.31 -0.53 8.11
N MET A 454 -3.38 -0.20 7.23
CA MET A 454 -2.88 1.16 7.06
C MET A 454 -3.97 2.10 6.53
N TRP A 455 -4.77 1.68 5.54
CA TRP A 455 -5.93 2.44 5.05
C TRP A 455 -6.97 2.69 6.15
N ILE A 456 -7.20 1.71 7.03
CA ILE A 456 -8.11 1.85 8.18
C ILE A 456 -7.56 2.85 9.21
N ALA A 457 -6.26 2.80 9.50
CA ALA A 457 -5.61 3.73 10.42
C ALA A 457 -5.65 5.17 9.91
N GLU A 458 -5.45 5.36 8.61
CA GLU A 458 -5.66 6.61 7.88
C GLU A 458 -7.14 6.99 7.71
N SER A 459 -8.09 6.15 8.10
CA SER A 459 -9.53 6.43 7.94
C SER A 459 -9.95 6.67 6.49
N PHE A 460 -9.31 5.99 5.53
CA PHE A 460 -9.77 5.92 4.15
C PHE A 460 -10.99 5.00 4.01
N VAL A 461 -11.06 3.98 4.86
CA VAL A 461 -12.20 3.07 4.95
C VAL A 461 -13.26 3.64 5.88
N GLN A 462 -14.49 3.78 5.38
CA GLN A 462 -15.64 4.30 6.13
C GLN A 462 -16.67 3.19 6.34
N CYS A 463 -17.27 3.14 7.53
CA CYS A 463 -18.27 2.12 7.86
C CYS A 463 -19.59 2.46 7.17
N GLY A 464 -20.07 1.60 6.27
CA GLY A 464 -21.29 1.84 5.50
C GLY A 464 -22.59 1.37 6.15
N LYS A 465 -22.59 0.19 6.79
CA LYS A 465 -23.77 -0.45 7.41
C LYS A 465 -23.43 -0.93 8.82
N GLU A 466 -24.43 -0.98 9.71
CA GLU A 466 -24.28 -1.60 11.03
C GLU A 466 -23.81 -3.06 10.87
N ASN A 467 -22.81 -3.49 11.66
CA ASN A 467 -22.21 -4.84 11.69
C ASN A 467 -21.27 -5.27 10.54
N THR A 468 -20.79 -4.38 9.65
CA THR A 468 -19.73 -4.76 8.68
C THR A 468 -18.33 -4.44 9.22
N SER A 469 -17.38 -5.39 9.17
CA SER A 469 -15.99 -5.13 9.61
C SER A 469 -15.32 -4.11 8.68
N LEU A 470 -14.55 -3.19 9.26
CA LEU A 470 -13.76 -2.22 8.49
C LEU A 470 -12.76 -2.91 7.56
N PHE A 471 -12.25 -4.07 7.95
CA PHE A 471 -11.30 -4.79 7.11
C PHE A 471 -11.97 -5.44 5.91
N GLU A 472 -13.19 -5.97 6.05
CA GLU A 472 -13.95 -6.53 4.92
C GLU A 472 -14.25 -5.44 3.88
N VAL A 473 -14.62 -4.23 4.32
CA VAL A 473 -14.77 -3.08 3.41
C VAL A 473 -13.42 -2.73 2.75
N GLY A 474 -12.33 -2.72 3.51
CA GLY A 474 -10.99 -2.54 2.94
C GLY A 474 -10.59 -3.62 1.93
N GLU A 475 -11.01 -4.87 2.12
CA GLU A 475 -10.82 -5.95 1.16
C GLU A 475 -11.62 -5.73 -0.12
N THR A 476 -12.85 -5.21 -0.03
CA THR A 476 -13.61 -4.83 -1.23
C THR A 476 -12.86 -3.77 -2.03
N TYR A 477 -12.29 -2.77 -1.37
CA TYR A 477 -11.51 -1.72 -2.03
C TYR A 477 -10.26 -2.27 -2.71
N PHE A 478 -9.53 -3.16 -2.03
CA PHE A 478 -8.37 -3.85 -2.59
C PHE A 478 -8.72 -4.67 -3.84
N ASN A 479 -9.80 -5.43 -3.76
CA ASN A 479 -10.27 -6.26 -4.87
C ASN A 479 -10.76 -5.40 -6.05
N GLU A 480 -11.38 -4.26 -5.81
CA GLU A 480 -11.78 -3.33 -6.88
C GLU A 480 -10.56 -2.75 -7.63
N LEU A 481 -9.47 -2.42 -6.93
CA LEU A 481 -8.23 -1.98 -7.56
C LEU A 481 -7.57 -3.09 -8.40
N LEU A 482 -7.61 -4.34 -7.92
CA LEU A 482 -7.19 -5.52 -8.71
C LEU A 482 -8.06 -5.70 -9.96
N ASN A 483 -9.38 -5.56 -9.81
CA ASN A 483 -10.33 -5.72 -10.91
C ASN A 483 -10.19 -4.62 -11.97
N LYS A 484 -9.69 -3.44 -11.61
CA LYS A 484 -9.33 -2.39 -12.58
C LYS A 484 -7.92 -2.53 -13.12
N SER A 485 -7.18 -3.58 -12.75
CA SER A 485 -5.81 -3.88 -13.16
C SER A 485 -4.81 -2.76 -12.84
N LEU A 486 -5.11 -1.94 -11.83
CA LEU A 486 -4.23 -0.87 -11.36
C LEU A 486 -3.18 -1.40 -10.36
N ILE A 487 -3.46 -2.55 -9.74
CA ILE A 487 -2.51 -3.32 -8.94
C ILE A 487 -2.47 -4.77 -9.41
N GLN A 488 -1.35 -5.43 -9.21
CA GLN A 488 -1.09 -6.80 -9.63
C GLN A 488 -1.17 -7.76 -8.44
N PRO A 489 -1.90 -8.88 -8.53
CA PRO A 489 -2.00 -9.85 -7.44
C PRO A 489 -0.71 -10.66 -7.29
N VAL A 490 -0.37 -10.99 -6.05
CA VAL A 490 0.63 -12.00 -5.69
C VAL A 490 -0.09 -13.12 -4.95
N TYR A 491 0.00 -14.32 -5.52
CA TYR A 491 -0.69 -15.51 -5.04
C TYR A 491 0.20 -16.29 -4.07
N ASP A 492 -0.42 -16.84 -3.03
CA ASP A 492 0.26 -17.80 -2.15
C ASP A 492 0.26 -19.21 -2.77
N ARG A 493 0.81 -20.18 -2.02
CA ARG A 493 0.85 -21.59 -2.42
C ARG A 493 -0.53 -22.25 -2.55
N PHE A 494 -1.57 -21.61 -2.03
CA PHE A 494 -2.95 -22.08 -2.08
C PHE A 494 -3.78 -21.35 -3.15
N GLY A 495 -3.15 -20.53 -3.99
CA GLY A 495 -3.82 -19.78 -5.05
C GLY A 495 -4.62 -18.57 -4.55
N SER A 496 -4.45 -18.17 -3.29
CA SER A 496 -5.11 -17.01 -2.71
C SER A 496 -4.24 -15.75 -2.82
N VAL A 497 -4.85 -14.60 -3.14
CA VAL A 497 -4.14 -13.32 -3.23
C VAL A 497 -3.78 -12.84 -1.83
N HIS A 498 -2.50 -12.93 -1.46
CA HIS A 498 -2.01 -12.55 -0.13
C HIS A 498 -1.23 -11.22 -0.14
N ALA A 499 -0.75 -10.79 -1.29
CA ALA A 499 -0.04 -9.54 -1.49
C ALA A 499 -0.35 -8.93 -2.88
N CYS A 500 0.11 -7.71 -3.13
CA CYS A 500 0.07 -7.08 -4.43
C CYS A 500 1.40 -6.40 -4.79
N ARG A 501 1.61 -6.15 -6.07
CA ARG A 501 2.63 -5.23 -6.61
C ARG A 501 1.95 -4.11 -7.40
N VAL A 502 2.61 -2.97 -7.51
CA VAL A 502 2.18 -1.90 -8.42
C VAL A 502 3.05 -1.98 -9.66
N HIS A 503 2.45 -2.07 -10.83
CA HIS A 503 3.21 -2.05 -12.08
C HIS A 503 3.85 -0.66 -12.27
N ASP A 504 5.09 -0.58 -12.75
CA ASP A 504 5.88 0.67 -12.73
C ASP A 504 5.21 1.82 -13.49
N SER A 505 4.57 1.56 -14.64
CA SER A 505 3.82 2.60 -15.35
C SER A 505 2.63 3.16 -14.54
N VAL A 506 2.02 2.36 -13.66
CA VAL A 506 0.98 2.83 -12.73
C VAL A 506 1.63 3.54 -11.53
N LEU A 507 2.80 3.08 -11.08
CA LEU A 507 3.57 3.78 -10.05
C LEU A 507 4.03 5.18 -10.53
N ASP A 508 4.43 5.32 -11.79
CA ASP A 508 4.75 6.60 -12.43
C ASP A 508 3.54 7.55 -12.41
N LEU A 509 2.36 7.03 -12.75
CA LEU A 509 1.11 7.78 -12.66
C LEU A 509 0.82 8.20 -11.21
N ILE A 510 0.95 7.28 -10.24
CA ILE A 510 0.74 7.56 -8.81
C ILE A 510 1.72 8.64 -8.33
N CYS A 511 3.00 8.54 -8.69
CA CYS A 511 4.01 9.52 -8.32
C CYS A 511 3.72 10.90 -8.93
N SER A 512 3.34 10.96 -10.21
CA SER A 512 2.94 12.21 -10.88
C SER A 512 1.78 12.86 -10.14
N LEU A 513 0.67 12.13 -9.97
CA LEU A 513 -0.53 12.63 -9.29
C LEU A 513 -0.25 13.00 -7.82
N SER A 514 0.55 12.21 -7.12
CA SER A 514 0.92 12.46 -5.73
C SER A 514 1.74 13.75 -5.59
N SER A 515 2.66 14.00 -6.53
CA SER A 515 3.46 15.23 -6.52
C SER A 515 2.61 16.48 -6.77
N GLU A 516 1.64 16.40 -7.69
CA GLU A 516 0.69 17.49 -7.98
C GLU A 516 -0.28 17.75 -6.82
N GLU A 517 -0.64 16.71 -6.06
CA GLU A 517 -1.56 16.77 -4.92
C GLU A 517 -0.84 17.00 -3.57
N ASN A 518 0.49 17.01 -3.54
CA ASN A 518 1.28 16.95 -2.30
C ASN A 518 0.79 15.83 -1.35
N PHE A 519 0.49 14.65 -1.91
CA PHE A 519 -0.17 13.56 -1.18
C PHE A 519 0.81 12.69 -0.38
N VAL A 520 1.91 12.28 -1.03
CA VAL A 520 3.04 11.52 -0.47
C VAL A 520 4.35 12.21 -0.83
N THR A 521 5.22 12.38 0.16
CA THR A 521 6.59 12.87 -0.01
C THR A 521 7.55 11.69 0.12
N ILE A 522 8.24 11.36 -0.97
CA ILE A 522 9.24 10.29 -1.01
C ILE A 522 10.63 10.90 -0.84
N VAL A 523 11.39 10.36 0.10
CA VAL A 523 12.72 10.82 0.47
C VAL A 523 13.71 9.73 0.17
N ASN A 524 14.71 10.05 -0.65
CA ASN A 524 15.70 9.10 -1.17
C ASN A 524 17.13 9.61 -0.95
N GLY A 525 17.50 10.07 0.24
CA GLY A 525 18.88 10.38 0.67
C GLY A 525 19.78 11.30 -0.19
N THR A 526 19.37 11.79 -1.36
CA THR A 526 20.22 12.51 -2.32
C THR A 526 20.22 14.03 -2.13
N ASN A 527 19.26 14.56 -1.37
CA ASN A 527 19.11 16.00 -1.16
C ASN A 527 19.10 16.30 0.35
N ASP A 528 20.09 17.04 0.83
CA ASP A 528 20.26 17.43 2.23
C ASP A 528 19.12 18.32 2.77
N THR A 529 18.30 18.88 1.88
CA THR A 529 17.15 19.72 2.22
C THR A 529 15.99 19.39 1.30
N ILE A 530 14.89 18.90 1.88
CA ILE A 530 13.60 18.84 1.17
C ILE A 530 12.87 20.12 1.51
N SER A 531 13.05 21.14 0.67
CA SER A 531 12.21 22.34 0.67
C SER A 531 10.90 22.01 -0.04
N THR A 532 10.01 21.25 0.60
CA THR A 532 8.61 21.20 0.17
C THR A 532 7.96 22.53 0.55
N GLU A 533 7.43 23.27 -0.41
CA GLU A 533 6.66 24.51 -0.20
C GLU A 533 5.31 24.29 0.55
N GLY A 534 5.15 23.17 1.26
CA GLY A 534 3.89 22.76 1.89
C GLY A 534 4.03 21.74 3.01
N ASN A 535 2.91 21.47 3.68
CA ASN A 535 2.82 20.50 4.77
C ASN A 535 3.03 19.07 4.27
N VAL A 536 3.90 18.30 4.93
CA VAL A 536 4.10 16.88 4.63
C VAL A 536 3.12 16.06 5.48
N ARG A 537 2.14 15.41 4.85
CA ARG A 537 1.17 14.54 5.54
C ARG A 537 1.61 13.08 5.58
N ARG A 538 2.29 12.60 4.55
CA ARG A 538 2.72 11.20 4.41
C ARG A 538 4.15 11.15 3.93
N LEU A 539 5.00 10.54 4.72
CA LEU A 539 6.44 10.52 4.53
C LEU A 539 6.90 9.08 4.28
N SER A 540 7.49 8.87 3.12
CA SER A 540 8.12 7.61 2.76
C SER A 540 9.64 7.78 2.73
N LEU A 541 10.34 7.07 3.62
CA LEU A 541 11.79 7.07 3.69
C LEU A 541 12.31 5.82 2.98
N GLN A 542 12.82 6.00 1.77
CA GLN A 542 13.33 4.95 0.90
C GLN A 542 14.84 5.11 0.68
N ASN A 543 15.50 4.01 0.31
CA ASN A 543 16.95 3.80 0.28
C ASN A 543 17.81 5.08 0.11
N ALA A 544 18.68 5.33 1.09
CA ALA A 544 19.66 6.41 1.08
C ALA A 544 21.00 5.86 0.62
N ARG A 545 21.61 6.47 -0.42
CA ARG A 545 22.99 6.19 -0.81
C ARG A 545 23.89 6.31 0.42
N LYS A 546 24.58 5.22 0.78
CA LYS A 546 25.64 5.27 1.80
C LYS A 546 26.85 5.98 1.20
N GLU A 547 26.87 7.31 1.22
CA GLU A 547 28.15 7.98 1.30
C GLU A 547 28.61 7.90 2.76
N GLU A 548 29.71 7.18 2.98
CA GLU A 548 30.32 7.02 4.30
C GLU A 548 30.77 8.39 4.84
N GLY A 549 30.00 8.94 5.77
CA GLY A 549 30.37 10.10 6.56
C GLY A 549 29.38 11.25 6.48
N GLN A 550 28.47 11.30 7.46
CA GLN A 550 27.49 12.37 7.74
C GLN A 550 26.11 12.25 7.06
N ALA A 551 25.37 11.17 7.31
CA ALA A 551 23.91 11.24 7.23
C ALA A 551 23.39 12.12 8.39
N ARG A 552 23.17 13.41 8.13
CA ARG A 552 22.43 14.28 9.07
C ARG A 552 20.93 13.98 8.91
N PRO A 553 20.14 13.91 9.99
CA PRO A 553 18.70 13.80 9.86
C PRO A 553 18.19 14.96 9.03
N ILE A 554 17.39 14.66 8.00
CA ILE A 554 16.83 15.68 7.10
C ILE A 554 15.98 16.61 7.96
N ARG A 555 16.29 17.91 7.94
CA ARG A 555 15.51 18.92 8.66
C ARG A 555 14.21 19.15 7.90
N PHE A 556 13.13 18.56 8.39
CA PHE A 556 11.79 18.87 7.92
C PHE A 556 11.22 20.02 8.73
N GLU A 557 11.05 21.18 8.10
CA GLU A 557 10.46 22.36 8.73
C GLU A 557 8.97 22.15 9.09
N SER A 558 8.30 21.14 8.52
CA SER A 558 6.86 20.83 8.74
C SER A 558 6.57 19.38 9.22
N THR A 559 7.42 18.79 10.06
CA THR A 559 7.18 17.44 10.63
C THR A 559 5.95 17.35 11.54
N GLY A 560 5.47 18.47 12.06
CA GLY A 560 4.32 18.53 12.96
C GLY A 560 3.00 18.07 12.33
N HIS A 561 2.90 18.08 11.00
CA HIS A 561 1.70 17.74 10.23
C HIS A 561 1.69 16.30 9.70
N VAL A 562 2.77 15.54 9.91
CA VAL A 562 2.94 14.17 9.39
C VAL A 562 2.01 13.21 10.12
N ARG A 563 1.19 12.49 9.33
CA ARG A 563 0.21 11.49 9.78
C ARG A 563 0.64 10.06 9.49
N SER A 564 1.47 9.84 8.48
CA SER A 564 2.00 8.52 8.15
C SER A 564 3.49 8.57 7.87
N VAL A 565 4.23 7.64 8.46
CA VAL A 565 5.64 7.40 8.17
C VAL A 565 5.81 5.92 7.84
N VAL A 566 6.39 5.65 6.67
CA VAL A 566 6.84 4.32 6.26
C VAL A 566 8.33 4.39 6.00
N THR A 567 9.10 3.47 6.56
CA THR A 567 10.56 3.47 6.46
C THR A 567 11.07 2.11 6.03
N PHE A 568 11.99 2.12 5.07
CA PHE A 568 12.65 0.93 4.54
C PHE A 568 14.14 0.98 4.86
N ALA A 569 14.74 -0.12 5.28
CA ALA A 569 16.18 -0.20 5.48
C ALA A 569 16.93 0.17 4.18
N PRO A 570 18.05 0.91 4.27
CA PRO A 570 18.72 1.42 5.47
C PRO A 570 18.26 2.83 5.92
N ALA A 571 17.17 3.39 5.37
CA ALA A 571 16.81 4.81 5.51
C ALA A 571 16.30 5.25 6.91
N ILE A 572 16.40 4.39 7.93
CA ILE A 572 15.98 4.71 9.31
C ILE A 572 16.78 5.86 9.93
N ASP A 573 18.06 5.99 9.56
CA ASP A 573 18.94 7.04 10.07
C ASP A 573 18.52 8.45 9.59
N LEU A 574 17.71 8.53 8.53
CA LEU A 574 17.12 9.78 8.05
C LEU A 574 15.87 10.19 8.83
N MET A 575 15.32 9.31 9.65
CA MET A 575 14.04 9.53 10.31
C MET A 575 14.17 10.59 11.40
N PRO A 576 13.29 11.62 11.40
CA PRO A 576 13.21 12.57 12.50
C PRO A 576 12.90 11.87 13.84
N PRO A 577 13.35 12.43 14.98
CA PRO A 577 13.01 11.91 16.30
C PRO A 577 11.50 11.82 16.50
N PHE A 578 10.99 10.81 17.22
CA PHE A 578 9.55 10.68 17.48
C PHE A 578 8.89 11.94 18.06
N SER A 579 9.65 12.76 18.79
CA SER A 579 9.18 14.04 19.35
C SER A 579 8.81 15.09 18.30
N SER A 580 9.26 14.98 17.06
CA SER A 580 8.88 15.90 15.98
C SER A 580 7.47 15.63 15.45
N PHE A 581 6.95 14.42 15.66
CA PHE A 581 5.63 14.04 15.17
C PHE A 581 4.56 14.32 16.22
N VAL A 582 3.61 15.20 15.87
CA VAL A 582 2.53 15.61 16.79
C VAL A 582 1.24 14.84 16.51
N VAL A 583 0.97 14.48 15.26
CA VAL A 583 -0.33 13.95 14.79
C VAL A 583 -0.21 12.59 14.08
N LEU A 584 0.89 11.88 14.30
CA LEU A 584 1.19 10.61 13.64
C LEU A 584 0.13 9.54 13.93
N ARG A 585 -0.40 8.92 12.88
CA ARG A 585 -1.42 7.86 12.90
C ARG A 585 -0.86 6.51 12.46
N VAL A 586 0.04 6.49 11.48
CA VAL A 586 0.67 5.27 10.96
C VAL A 586 2.18 5.37 11.12
N LEU A 587 2.77 4.38 11.79
CA LEU A 587 4.20 4.17 11.85
C LEU A 587 4.51 2.74 11.41
N ASP A 588 5.14 2.59 10.25
CA ASP A 588 5.60 1.31 9.72
C ASP A 588 7.12 1.34 9.51
N LEU A 589 7.83 0.62 10.37
CA LEU A 589 9.28 0.50 10.30
C LEU A 589 9.64 -0.90 9.78
N ASP A 590 10.22 -0.96 8.59
CA ASP A 590 10.73 -2.18 8.00
C ASP A 590 12.27 -2.15 7.91
N LEU A 591 12.92 -2.75 8.90
CA LEU A 591 14.38 -2.72 9.05
C LEU A 591 15.08 -4.00 8.55
N HIS A 592 14.38 -4.86 7.81
CA HIS A 592 15.00 -6.06 7.24
C HIS A 592 16.06 -5.68 6.20
N GLY A 593 17.29 -6.17 6.37
CA GLY A 593 18.44 -5.85 5.50
C GLY A 593 19.46 -4.88 6.12
N TYR A 594 19.21 -4.34 7.32
CA TYR A 594 20.23 -3.59 8.04
C TYR A 594 21.38 -4.53 8.43
N GLY A 595 22.55 -4.25 7.86
CA GLY A 595 23.81 -4.87 8.20
C GLY A 595 24.16 -4.65 9.67
N GLY A 596 23.71 -5.56 10.54
CA GLY A 596 24.34 -5.80 11.83
C GLY A 596 23.47 -5.41 13.01
N THR A 597 23.74 -6.10 14.11
CA THR A 597 23.25 -5.92 15.48
C THR A 597 23.63 -4.57 16.09
N LYS A 598 23.57 -3.47 15.34
CA LYS A 598 23.25 -2.20 15.98
C LYS A 598 21.75 -2.23 16.09
N GLU A 599 21.26 -2.55 17.28
CA GLU A 599 19.92 -2.15 17.70
C GLU A 599 19.71 -0.76 17.10
N ALA A 600 18.76 -0.62 16.17
CA ALA A 600 18.30 0.72 15.84
C ALA A 600 18.01 1.33 17.21
N HIS A 601 18.70 2.42 17.59
CA HIS A 601 18.55 3.06 18.89
C HIS A 601 17.20 3.79 18.92
N LEU A 602 16.14 3.08 18.54
CA LEU A 602 14.75 3.47 18.65
C LEU A 602 14.50 3.54 20.14
N ASN A 603 14.50 4.75 20.66
CA ASN A 603 14.09 4.98 22.03
C ASN A 603 12.58 4.70 22.11
N LEU A 604 12.22 3.44 22.37
CA LEU A 604 10.83 2.97 22.45
C LEU A 604 10.05 3.69 23.55
N GLN A 605 10.72 4.27 24.55
CA GLN A 605 10.05 5.07 25.57
C GLN A 605 9.42 6.34 24.96
N GLU A 606 9.97 6.88 23.88
CA GLU A 606 9.42 8.06 23.21
C GLU A 606 8.15 7.75 22.40
N LEU A 607 7.86 6.47 22.09
CA LEU A 607 6.61 6.06 21.43
C LEU A 607 5.38 6.56 22.20
N ARG A 608 5.48 6.68 23.53
CA ARG A 608 4.43 7.19 24.42
C ARG A 608 3.92 8.59 24.07
N ARG A 609 4.69 9.35 23.28
CA ARG A 609 4.36 10.72 22.86
C ARG A 609 3.47 10.74 21.62
N LEU A 610 3.42 9.64 20.86
CA LEU A 610 2.63 9.49 19.63
C LEU A 610 1.16 9.17 19.97
N LEU A 611 0.49 10.06 20.72
CA LEU A 611 -0.84 9.80 21.29
C LEU A 611 -1.94 9.57 20.24
N HIS A 612 -1.70 9.99 19.00
CA HIS A 612 -2.60 9.84 17.85
C HIS A 612 -2.40 8.54 17.08
N LEU A 613 -1.42 7.72 17.47
CA LEU A 613 -1.03 6.53 16.72
C LEU A 613 -2.17 5.51 16.70
N ARG A 614 -2.45 4.98 15.51
CA ARG A 614 -3.50 4.01 15.22
C ARG A 614 -2.94 2.72 14.64
N TYR A 615 -1.78 2.78 13.99
CA TYR A 615 -1.07 1.64 13.44
C TYR A 615 0.40 1.71 13.82
N LEU A 616 0.92 0.60 14.36
CA LEU A 616 2.32 0.42 14.70
C LEU A 616 2.82 -0.91 14.16
N ARG A 617 3.81 -0.87 13.26
CA ARG A 617 4.59 -2.03 12.83
C ARG A 617 6.07 -1.78 13.09
N LEU A 618 6.72 -2.72 13.79
CA LEU A 618 8.14 -2.66 14.14
C LEU A 618 8.86 -3.92 13.65
N SER A 619 9.15 -3.99 12.34
CA SER A 619 9.83 -5.12 11.69
C SER A 619 11.34 -4.94 11.73
N GLY A 620 12.09 -6.02 11.99
CA GLY A 620 13.56 -5.99 11.97
C GLY A 620 14.22 -5.17 13.09
N CYS A 621 13.47 -4.76 14.12
CA CYS A 621 13.97 -3.90 15.20
C CYS A 621 14.66 -4.66 16.35
N GLY A 622 14.67 -6.01 16.33
CA GLY A 622 15.27 -6.83 17.41
C GLY A 622 14.53 -6.75 18.76
N ILE A 623 13.29 -6.28 18.78
CA ILE A 623 12.52 -6.02 20.00
C ILE A 623 11.98 -7.34 20.56
N THR A 624 12.47 -7.73 21.73
CA THR A 624 12.01 -8.94 22.45
C THR A 624 10.80 -8.66 23.34
N GLU A 625 10.79 -7.51 24.02
CA GLU A 625 9.75 -7.05 24.95
C GLU A 625 9.39 -5.59 24.68
N LEU A 626 8.08 -5.28 24.69
CA LEU A 626 7.60 -3.90 24.55
C LEU A 626 7.55 -3.18 25.90
N PRO A 627 7.82 -1.86 25.94
CA PRO A 627 7.73 -1.07 27.16
C PRO A 627 6.28 -0.88 27.64
N GLU A 628 6.08 -0.79 28.96
CA GLU A 628 4.77 -0.58 29.60
C GLU A 628 4.09 0.75 29.17
N GLU A 629 4.85 1.69 28.63
CA GLU A 629 4.31 2.92 28.09
C GLU A 629 3.41 2.73 26.87
N ILE A 630 3.43 1.59 26.20
CA ILE A 630 2.56 1.31 25.04
C ILE A 630 1.08 1.49 25.40
N GLY A 631 0.68 1.19 26.66
CA GLY A 631 -0.70 1.38 27.13
C GLY A 631 -1.17 2.83 27.19
N LYS A 632 -0.30 3.82 26.93
CA LYS A 632 -0.68 5.23 26.78
C LYS A 632 -1.29 5.52 25.40
N LEU A 633 -1.07 4.66 24.41
CA LEU A 633 -1.53 4.84 23.03
C LEU A 633 -2.99 4.43 22.84
N LYS A 634 -3.92 5.10 23.54
CA LYS A 634 -5.34 4.70 23.61
C LYS A 634 -6.06 4.62 22.26
N PHE A 635 -5.53 5.26 21.20
CA PHE A 635 -6.09 5.24 19.85
C PHE A 635 -5.54 4.12 18.96
N LEU A 636 -4.60 3.31 19.46
CA LEU A 636 -3.99 2.23 18.70
C LEU A 636 -5.03 1.19 18.31
N LYS A 637 -5.14 0.92 17.00
CA LYS A 637 -6.04 -0.07 16.39
C LYS A 637 -5.29 -1.32 15.92
N VAL A 638 -4.04 -1.15 15.48
CA VAL A 638 -3.26 -2.22 14.88
C VAL A 638 -1.85 -2.24 15.47
N LEU A 639 -1.43 -3.41 15.95
CA LEU A 639 -0.10 -3.65 16.50
C LEU A 639 0.51 -4.91 15.86
N ILE A 640 1.56 -4.71 15.07
CA ILE A 640 2.27 -5.79 14.36
C ILE A 640 3.73 -5.79 14.82
N LEU A 641 4.14 -6.89 15.47
CA LEU A 641 5.48 -6.99 16.08
C LEU A 641 6.17 -8.29 15.66
N PRO A 642 6.81 -8.30 14.48
CA PRO A 642 7.62 -9.42 14.04
C PRO A 642 8.76 -9.71 15.02
N GLY A 643 8.85 -10.94 15.54
CA GLY A 643 9.92 -11.38 16.44
C GLY A 643 9.74 -11.04 17.93
N CYS A 644 8.75 -10.24 18.32
CA CYS A 644 8.46 -9.96 19.73
C CYS A 644 7.81 -11.18 20.41
N THR A 645 8.22 -11.47 21.65
CA THR A 645 7.77 -12.66 22.40
C THR A 645 6.95 -12.32 23.64
N ARG A 646 7.19 -11.15 24.26
CA ARG A 646 6.53 -10.71 25.50
C ARG A 646 5.81 -9.39 25.31
N LEU A 647 4.54 -9.36 25.69
CA LEU A 647 3.72 -8.15 25.70
C LEU A 647 3.54 -7.65 27.14
N PRO A 648 3.67 -6.35 27.39
CA PRO A 648 3.45 -5.78 28.72
C PRO A 648 1.96 -5.84 29.12
N SER A 649 1.71 -5.89 30.43
CA SER A 649 0.34 -5.99 30.97
C SER A 649 -0.56 -4.82 30.55
N THR A 650 0.05 -3.66 30.29
CA THR A 650 -0.61 -2.44 29.82
C THR A 650 -1.22 -2.53 28.42
N VAL A 651 -0.89 -3.54 27.60
CA VAL A 651 -1.57 -3.77 26.30
C VAL A 651 -3.08 -3.93 26.48
N THR A 652 -3.53 -4.48 27.62
CA THR A 652 -4.95 -4.61 27.98
C THR A 652 -5.69 -3.27 28.13
N LYS A 653 -4.96 -2.14 28.23
CA LYS A 653 -5.54 -0.79 28.26
C LYS A 653 -5.92 -0.27 26.87
N LEU A 654 -5.45 -0.91 25.80
CA LEU A 654 -5.67 -0.52 24.42
C LEU A 654 -7.05 -0.96 23.92
N THR A 655 -8.12 -0.47 24.57
CA THR A 655 -9.51 -0.92 24.32
C THR A 655 -10.02 -0.72 22.88
N ARG A 656 -9.30 0.03 22.03
CA ARG A 656 -9.59 0.24 20.61
C ARG A 656 -8.80 -0.68 19.67
N LEU A 657 -7.97 -1.58 20.21
CA LEU A 657 -7.14 -2.49 19.44
C LEU A 657 -8.00 -3.54 18.74
N MET A 658 -7.84 -3.64 17.42
CA MET A 658 -8.57 -4.53 16.53
C MET A 658 -7.69 -5.66 15.99
N CYS A 659 -6.37 -5.45 15.89
CA CYS A 659 -5.45 -6.40 15.28
C CYS A 659 -4.15 -6.47 16.07
N LEU A 660 -3.79 -7.68 16.49
CA LEU A 660 -2.51 -8.02 17.12
C LEU A 660 -1.89 -9.21 16.39
N ARG A 661 -0.72 -9.00 15.77
CA ARG A 661 -0.01 -10.02 15.00
C ARG A 661 1.48 -10.09 15.31
N SER A 662 2.02 -11.31 15.37
CA SER A 662 3.46 -11.56 15.34
C SER A 662 3.86 -12.23 14.03
N ASN A 663 5.00 -11.86 13.46
CA ASN A 663 5.65 -12.58 12.38
C ASN A 663 6.96 -13.19 12.90
N GLY A 664 6.95 -14.49 13.21
CA GLY A 664 8.15 -15.25 13.55
C GLY A 664 8.35 -15.56 15.05
N GLY A 665 7.58 -14.93 15.94
CA GLY A 665 7.47 -15.29 17.36
C GLY A 665 6.03 -15.68 17.74
N ARG A 666 5.83 -16.31 18.90
CA ARG A 666 4.49 -16.47 19.49
C ARG A 666 4.38 -15.62 20.74
N PHE A 667 3.35 -14.78 20.84
CA PHE A 667 3.16 -13.92 22.00
C PHE A 667 2.71 -14.71 23.22
N GLN A 668 3.32 -14.45 24.38
CA GLN A 668 2.64 -14.71 25.64
C GLN A 668 1.67 -13.56 25.91
N LEU A 669 0.37 -13.87 25.99
CA LEU A 669 -0.65 -12.87 26.31
C LEU A 669 -0.65 -12.57 27.81
N PRO A 670 -0.83 -11.30 28.22
CA PRO A 670 -1.12 -10.96 29.60
C PRO A 670 -2.54 -11.39 29.98
N ASP A 671 -2.77 -11.64 31.27
CA ASP A 671 -4.11 -11.84 31.82
C ASP A 671 -4.99 -10.60 31.57
N SER A 672 -6.31 -10.76 31.49
CA SER A 672 -7.28 -9.70 31.12
C SER A 672 -7.23 -9.23 29.66
N ILE A 673 -6.76 -10.05 28.72
CA ILE A 673 -6.87 -9.77 27.28
C ILE A 673 -8.33 -9.65 26.83
N GLY A 674 -9.26 -10.33 27.49
CA GLY A 674 -10.71 -10.26 27.21
C GLY A 674 -11.32 -8.85 27.37
N LYS A 675 -10.59 -7.89 27.97
CA LYS A 675 -10.98 -6.48 28.00
C LYS A 675 -11.00 -5.83 26.61
N LEU A 676 -10.29 -6.41 25.64
CA LEU A 676 -10.14 -5.88 24.28
C LEU A 676 -11.33 -6.31 23.39
N ARG A 677 -12.51 -5.76 23.68
CA ARG A 677 -13.79 -6.16 23.05
C ARG A 677 -13.95 -5.82 21.56
N LEU A 678 -13.01 -5.05 20.99
CA LEU A 678 -13.02 -4.67 19.56
C LEU A 678 -12.01 -5.48 18.74
N MET A 679 -11.39 -6.49 19.34
CA MET A 679 -10.37 -7.30 18.67
C MET A 679 -11.00 -8.18 17.59
N GLU A 680 -10.46 -8.11 16.39
CA GLU A 680 -10.88 -8.92 15.23
C GLU A 680 -9.82 -9.97 14.87
N VAL A 681 -8.53 -9.65 15.05
CA VAL A 681 -7.42 -10.51 14.59
C VAL A 681 -6.41 -10.74 15.71
N LEU A 682 -6.19 -12.01 16.03
CA LEU A 682 -5.23 -12.51 17.01
C LEU A 682 -4.38 -13.61 16.37
N ASN A 683 -3.14 -13.29 15.96
CA ASN A 683 -2.31 -14.20 15.18
C ASN A 683 -1.00 -14.59 15.90
N LYS A 684 -0.68 -15.89 15.87
CA LYS A 684 0.53 -16.50 16.46
C LYS A 684 0.66 -16.21 17.95
N ILE A 685 -0.27 -16.74 18.72
CA ILE A 685 -0.31 -16.59 20.17
C ILE A 685 0.06 -17.90 20.86
N LYS A 686 0.74 -17.81 22.00
CA LYS A 686 0.99 -18.91 22.92
C LYS A 686 0.09 -18.74 24.15
N VAL A 687 -0.77 -19.73 24.38
CA VAL A 687 -1.73 -19.75 25.49
C VAL A 687 -1.17 -20.66 26.58
N GLY A 688 -0.85 -20.07 27.74
CA GLY A 688 -0.27 -20.76 28.89
C GLY A 688 -1.19 -20.88 30.11
N SER A 689 -2.43 -20.36 30.06
CA SER A 689 -3.34 -20.41 31.21
C SER A 689 -4.80 -20.62 30.80
N VAL A 690 -5.56 -21.28 31.68
CA VAL A 690 -7.01 -21.51 31.51
C VAL A 690 -7.80 -20.19 31.57
N SER A 691 -7.30 -19.19 32.31
CA SER A 691 -7.93 -17.86 32.36
C SER A 691 -7.95 -17.20 30.99
N ILE A 692 -6.83 -17.25 30.25
CA ILE A 692 -6.75 -16.70 28.88
C ILE A 692 -7.70 -17.44 27.94
N VAL A 693 -7.84 -18.76 28.10
CA VAL A 693 -8.78 -19.58 27.32
C VAL A 693 -10.23 -19.14 27.53
N GLN A 694 -10.64 -18.89 28.77
CA GLN A 694 -11.98 -18.38 29.09
C GLN A 694 -12.19 -16.99 28.51
N GLU A 695 -11.22 -16.09 28.70
CA GLU A 695 -11.30 -14.73 28.17
C GLU A 695 -11.37 -14.68 26.64
N LEU A 696 -10.69 -15.58 25.92
CA LEU A 696 -10.81 -15.71 24.47
C LEU A 696 -12.22 -16.14 24.03
N GLY A 697 -12.92 -16.94 24.85
CA GLY A 697 -14.31 -17.32 24.59
C GLY A 697 -15.28 -16.13 24.61
N ASP A 698 -15.00 -15.11 25.42
CA ASP A 698 -15.82 -13.89 25.55
C ASP A 698 -15.59 -12.87 24.42
N MET A 699 -14.67 -13.14 23.49
CA MET A 699 -14.29 -12.21 22.42
C MET A 699 -15.07 -12.45 21.13
N HIS A 700 -16.35 -12.04 21.12
CA HIS A 700 -17.28 -12.30 20.01
C HIS A 700 -16.97 -11.60 18.68
N THR A 701 -16.06 -10.63 18.66
CA THR A 701 -15.66 -9.90 17.44
C THR A 701 -14.49 -10.55 16.69
N LEU A 702 -13.88 -11.60 17.25
CA LEU A 702 -12.76 -12.30 16.62
C LEU A 702 -13.20 -12.98 15.33
N ARG A 703 -12.41 -12.78 14.27
CA ARG A 703 -12.58 -13.42 12.96
C ARG A 703 -11.39 -14.26 12.54
N GLU A 704 -10.20 -13.92 13.03
CA GLU A 704 -8.99 -14.69 12.81
C GLU A 704 -8.29 -14.95 14.14
N LEU A 705 -8.14 -16.24 14.47
CA LEU A 705 -7.46 -16.71 15.67
C LEU A 705 -6.45 -17.78 15.30
N ASN A 706 -5.16 -17.55 15.59
CA ASN A 706 -4.10 -18.53 15.44
C ASN A 706 -3.35 -18.68 16.78
N ILE A 707 -3.55 -19.82 17.42
CA ILE A 707 -3.12 -20.10 18.79
C ILE A 707 -2.30 -21.39 18.89
N GLN A 708 -1.39 -21.42 19.85
CA GLN A 708 -0.72 -22.62 20.34
C GLN A 708 -1.04 -22.81 21.80
N PHE A 709 -1.43 -24.02 22.16
CA PHE A 709 -1.58 -24.39 23.57
C PHE A 709 -0.28 -24.97 24.10
N GLU A 710 0.06 -24.62 25.34
CA GLU A 710 1.22 -25.19 26.05
C GLU A 710 0.97 -26.61 26.55
N SER A 711 -0.29 -27.00 26.76
CA SER A 711 -0.68 -28.33 27.23
C SER A 711 -2.00 -28.80 26.61
N LEU A 712 -2.24 -30.11 26.65
CA LEU A 712 -3.47 -30.73 26.16
C LEU A 712 -4.70 -30.34 27.01
N GLU A 713 -4.50 -30.08 28.31
CA GLU A 713 -5.55 -29.63 29.23
C GLU A 713 -6.14 -28.27 28.80
N LEU A 714 -5.29 -27.36 28.31
CA LEU A 714 -5.73 -26.06 27.80
C LEU A 714 -6.54 -26.20 26.51
N VAL A 715 -6.22 -27.17 25.65
CA VAL A 715 -7.01 -27.50 24.46
C VAL A 715 -8.40 -27.94 24.87
N GLN A 716 -8.50 -28.86 25.83
CA GLN A 716 -9.79 -29.35 26.32
C GLN A 716 -10.62 -28.23 26.97
N ALA A 717 -9.99 -27.38 27.79
CA ALA A 717 -10.63 -26.21 28.37
C ALA A 717 -11.21 -25.25 27.31
N PHE A 718 -10.51 -25.06 26.19
CA PHE A 718 -10.96 -24.20 25.09
C PHE A 718 -12.13 -24.82 24.31
N LEU A 719 -12.11 -26.13 24.10
CA LEU A 719 -13.24 -26.85 23.50
C LEU A 719 -14.48 -26.82 24.41
N TRP A 720 -14.30 -26.92 25.73
CA TRP A 720 -15.43 -26.82 26.66
C TRP A 720 -16.01 -25.40 26.75
N SER A 721 -15.19 -24.35 26.79
CA SER A 721 -15.69 -22.97 26.83
C SER A 721 -16.44 -22.58 25.55
N SER A 722 -16.02 -23.09 24.39
CA SER A 722 -16.71 -22.85 23.12
C SER A 722 -18.03 -23.62 22.96
N THR A 723 -18.18 -24.76 23.64
CA THR A 723 -19.42 -25.58 23.61
C THR A 723 -20.49 -25.16 24.62
N SER A 724 -20.15 -24.41 25.68
CA SER A 724 -21.10 -24.10 26.75
C SER A 724 -22.07 -22.93 26.47
N GLU A 725 -21.85 -22.11 25.44
CA GLU A 725 -22.73 -20.93 25.17
C GLU A 725 -23.15 -20.70 23.70
N SER A 726 -22.79 -21.56 22.74
CA SER A 726 -22.96 -21.27 21.29
C SER A 726 -23.90 -22.18 20.50
N ALA A 727 -24.83 -22.89 21.14
CA ALA A 727 -25.81 -23.74 20.44
C ALA A 727 -26.90 -22.96 19.65
N LYS A 728 -26.71 -21.69 19.27
CA LYS A 728 -27.75 -20.88 18.59
C LYS A 728 -27.34 -20.03 17.38
N ASP A 729 -26.08 -20.02 16.93
CA ASP A 729 -25.73 -19.30 15.69
C ASP A 729 -24.84 -20.13 14.73
N PRO A 730 -25.33 -20.52 13.54
CA PRO A 730 -24.56 -21.28 12.55
C PRO A 730 -23.34 -20.53 11.97
N ALA A 731 -23.23 -19.22 12.14
CA ALA A 731 -22.18 -18.40 11.51
C ALA A 731 -20.77 -18.59 12.11
N CYS A 732 -20.64 -19.16 13.32
CA CYS A 732 -19.35 -19.32 14.01
C CYS A 732 -18.58 -20.62 13.68
N ARG A 733 -19.08 -21.49 12.79
CA ARG A 733 -18.45 -22.81 12.56
C ARG A 733 -17.14 -22.82 11.74
N ASN A 734 -16.70 -21.70 11.18
CA ASN A 734 -15.53 -21.67 10.28
C ASN A 734 -14.19 -21.25 10.93
N GLN A 735 -14.11 -21.10 12.27
CA GLN A 735 -12.97 -20.43 12.93
C GLN A 735 -11.92 -21.33 13.62
N CYS A 736 -11.88 -22.64 13.37
CA CYS A 736 -10.84 -23.50 13.93
C CYS A 736 -10.19 -24.35 12.85
N GLN A 737 -9.10 -23.85 12.26
CA GLN A 737 -8.06 -24.74 11.73
C GLN A 737 -7.09 -25.01 12.88
N VAL A 738 -7.16 -26.23 13.42
CA VAL A 738 -6.21 -26.77 14.42
C VAL A 738 -4.89 -27.11 13.74
#